data_AF-A0A6V8KRC0-F1
#
_entry.id   AF-A0A6V8KRC0-F1
#
_cell.length_a   1.000
_cell.length_b   1.000
_cell.length_c   1.000
_cell.angle_alpha   90.00
_cell.angle_beta   90.00
_cell.angle_gamma   90.00
#
_symmetry.space_group_name_H-M   'P 1'
#
loop_
_entity.id
_entity.type
_entity.pdbx_description
1 polymer ?
#
loop_
_entity_poly.entity_id
_entity_poly.type
_entity_poly.pdbx_seq_one_letter_code
_entity_poly.pdbx_strand_id
1 'polypeptide(L)'
;MDGSVRLAVDLGTTHTVAVVRRGGQEPRALLFDGTPLLSSGVFVDATGGLHTGRDGTRLGGASPERFEPYPKRRVDEGTVLLGEHEVPVEQLLAASLRRVADEARTAGVAPDGATVLTCPADWGQPRRNVLRAAAWRAGLGQVTLLDEPIAAATYCMQVLGQQVPPGGCLGVFDFGGGTFDVAVVRREPAGLRVLATGGLDDLGGLDVDSALVAHLGQLVAVRDPQLWRRLSEPADGEQRRERQAFWSEVRAAKEMLSRASTAPVHVPGRADPMHLTRDELERVGGPLVARAVDETRRVLQRAGVEPGHLSGLLLVGGSSRMPLVASRLHARLGVAPSVPEQPELPVAYGALVHVMAAAPVTATGTAGGPAFPVSGPFGSPAGPYPVSSPFAAGVVSAPIPASPAPGYPPPQGAGPVVPGPRPPMGPAGQFGGPVPLAKPVPRRRRPVRRAVFAGVVFVLVGALVAGVVQGARWLRRTIDDAGPGLGSGLQFGQPGDTAVGGKGELATVDTQALSQPGAAAVTVSGQDVVVAAVGSGFTEVKALPSEGDRREPRWSARVPFEPEGVKLTAVGDLIVVDGDNSATDGGDDVRAVLSAVDGKLRWRKKWESRTDIAYLGTDVVVDVDNSFDGHQLLRVDLRTGAEKWKRVPGSEETLVIDDHRVEPVRQWVGAKGGVLPAVEGTLHDALTAGTDAVVELEEDEGRGAVVNAVTGKPRSSGPLPLQDDFWTVFAGQVVGVQNEAVGKGRDVLAGYKLSGFGLAWKMPLPAGQTVERVKPCGQFLVCAAIEADAQSRVVAVDVRSGKEAWKVSVESGDDAGWYVTSAGVVVGDATFGPISDAVVVGPDGKELGRLPDGAQAEAVHGGRLAFQQAGLKGSEVAWQVFVADVVGGKGTKAVQVGAQPPEQVSLAGDVVGVVTKDRRVLVLRVRGVA
;
A
#
# COMPACT_ATOMS: atom_id res chain seq x y z
N MET A 1 -12.07 -25.19 -36.10
CA MET A 1 -11.52 -25.66 -34.81
C MET A 1 -10.05 -25.32 -34.85
N ASP A 2 -9.68 -24.22 -34.21
CA ASP A 2 -8.34 -23.66 -34.31
C ASP A 2 -7.33 -24.59 -33.61
N GLY A 3 -6.32 -25.02 -34.35
CA GLY A 3 -5.22 -25.86 -33.86
C GLY A 3 -4.18 -25.09 -33.07
N SER A 4 -4.46 -23.85 -32.65
CA SER A 4 -3.51 -23.00 -31.94
C SER A 4 -3.06 -23.64 -30.63
N VAL A 5 -1.76 -23.88 -30.57
CA VAL A 5 -1.03 -24.21 -29.36
C VAL A 5 -0.88 -22.92 -28.55
N ARG A 6 -1.11 -22.97 -27.23
CA ARG A 6 -1.04 -21.79 -26.37
C ARG A 6 -0.30 -22.12 -25.08
N LEU A 7 0.45 -21.13 -24.61
CA LEU A 7 1.21 -21.14 -23.36
C LEU A 7 0.78 -19.91 -22.54
N ALA A 8 0.44 -20.13 -21.28
CA ALA A 8 0.26 -19.08 -20.30
C ALA A 8 1.26 -19.29 -19.18
N VAL A 9 1.93 -18.22 -18.77
CA VAL A 9 2.95 -18.23 -17.72
C VAL A 9 2.56 -17.22 -16.66
N ASP A 10 2.55 -17.68 -15.43
CA ASP A 10 2.54 -16.85 -14.25
C ASP A 10 3.94 -16.84 -13.63
N LEU A 11 4.64 -15.71 -13.77
CA LEU A 11 5.96 -15.50 -13.21
C LEU A 11 5.78 -14.90 -11.82
N GLY A 12 5.67 -15.73 -10.79
CA GLY A 12 5.53 -15.31 -9.40
C GLY A 12 6.87 -15.08 -8.70
N THR A 13 6.83 -14.39 -7.55
CA THR A 13 8.01 -14.04 -6.76
C THR A 13 8.78 -15.26 -6.26
N THR A 14 8.08 -16.29 -5.79
CA THR A 14 8.70 -17.54 -5.28
C THR A 14 8.58 -18.69 -6.26
N HIS A 15 7.45 -18.80 -6.96
CA HIS A 15 7.19 -19.86 -7.91
C HIS A 15 6.69 -19.32 -9.24
N THR A 16 7.15 -19.95 -10.32
CA THR A 16 6.66 -19.77 -11.67
C THR A 16 5.77 -20.95 -12.03
N VAL A 17 4.59 -20.66 -12.58
CA VAL A 17 3.63 -21.66 -13.05
C VAL A 17 3.41 -21.46 -14.54
N ALA A 18 3.34 -22.55 -15.30
CA ALA A 18 3.02 -22.48 -16.71
C ALA A 18 1.95 -23.50 -17.07
N VAL A 19 0.99 -23.09 -17.88
CA VAL A 19 -0.11 -23.94 -18.36
C VAL A 19 -0.08 -23.93 -19.88
N VAL A 20 -0.15 -25.12 -20.46
CA VAL A 20 -0.18 -25.31 -21.89
C VAL A 20 -1.48 -25.95 -22.34
N ARG A 21 -1.87 -25.64 -23.57
CA ARG A 21 -2.91 -26.36 -24.29
C ARG A 21 -2.44 -26.64 -25.70
N ARG A 22 -2.62 -27.90 -26.13
CA ARG A 22 -2.31 -28.34 -27.49
C ARG A 22 -3.60 -28.70 -28.23
N GLY A 23 -4.01 -27.86 -29.18
CA GLY A 23 -5.23 -28.06 -29.96
C GLY A 23 -6.48 -28.17 -29.07
N GLY A 24 -7.37 -29.12 -29.38
CA GLY A 24 -8.62 -29.33 -28.64
C GLY A 24 -8.49 -30.00 -27.26
N GLN A 25 -7.26 -30.29 -26.78
CA GLN A 25 -7.05 -30.90 -25.47
C GLN A 25 -7.43 -29.96 -24.32
N GLU A 26 -7.65 -30.50 -23.13
CA GLU A 26 -7.82 -29.70 -21.92
C GLU A 26 -6.50 -29.00 -21.54
N PRO A 27 -6.55 -27.76 -21.00
CA PRO A 27 -5.40 -27.11 -20.39
C PRO A 27 -4.73 -28.00 -19.34
N ARG A 28 -3.39 -28.04 -19.35
CA ARG A 28 -2.59 -28.76 -18.35
C ARG A 28 -1.41 -27.91 -17.89
N ALA A 29 -1.12 -27.97 -16.59
CA ALA A 29 0.12 -27.40 -16.05
C ALA A 29 1.34 -28.14 -16.63
N LEU A 30 2.39 -27.41 -16.96
CA LEU A 30 3.71 -27.96 -17.21
C LEU A 30 4.30 -28.47 -15.89
N LEU A 31 5.07 -29.55 -15.97
CA LEU A 31 5.77 -30.10 -14.82
C LEU A 31 7.25 -29.75 -14.92
N PHE A 32 7.77 -29.17 -13.86
CA PHE A 32 9.16 -28.84 -13.63
C PHE A 32 9.68 -29.79 -12.55
N ASP A 33 10.65 -30.63 -12.90
CA ASP A 33 11.25 -31.59 -11.98
C ASP A 33 10.21 -32.52 -11.29
N GLY A 34 9.06 -32.75 -11.95
CA GLY A 34 7.95 -33.58 -11.46
C GLY A 34 6.86 -32.83 -10.68
N THR A 35 6.92 -31.50 -10.56
CA THR A 35 5.93 -30.66 -9.86
C THR A 35 5.40 -29.55 -10.79
N PRO A 36 4.16 -29.05 -10.64
CA PRO A 36 3.64 -27.96 -11.46
C PRO A 36 4.24 -26.58 -11.10
N LEU A 37 5.07 -26.51 -10.05
CA LEU A 37 5.71 -25.30 -9.55
C LEU A 37 7.21 -25.33 -9.88
N LEU A 38 7.67 -24.34 -10.62
CA LEU A 38 9.10 -24.06 -10.80
C LEU A 38 9.54 -23.04 -9.74
N SER A 39 10.60 -23.31 -8.99
CA SER A 39 11.23 -22.29 -8.14
C SER A 39 11.70 -21.13 -9.02
N SER A 40 11.28 -19.90 -8.70
CA SER A 40 11.69 -18.69 -9.44
C SER A 40 13.14 -18.28 -9.15
N GLY A 41 13.78 -18.88 -8.14
CA GLY A 41 15.15 -18.55 -7.74
C GLY A 41 16.20 -18.98 -8.77
N VAL A 42 17.24 -18.16 -8.89
CA VAL A 42 18.31 -18.32 -9.90
C VAL A 42 19.66 -18.34 -9.21
N PHE A 43 20.46 -19.36 -9.51
CA PHE A 43 21.84 -19.49 -9.04
C PHE A 43 22.82 -19.19 -10.17
N VAL A 44 23.91 -18.48 -9.88
CA VAL A 44 25.04 -18.29 -10.82
C VAL A 44 26.24 -19.15 -10.45
N ASP A 45 26.72 -19.95 -11.39
CA ASP A 45 27.93 -20.74 -11.19
C ASP A 45 29.22 -19.92 -11.36
N ALA A 46 30.37 -20.55 -11.14
CA ALA A 46 31.67 -19.87 -11.23
C ALA A 46 32.05 -19.39 -12.64
N THR A 47 31.36 -19.87 -13.67
CA THR A 47 31.57 -19.48 -15.07
C THR A 47 30.58 -18.41 -15.54
N GLY A 48 29.65 -17.98 -14.68
CA GLY A 48 28.56 -17.08 -15.02
C GLY A 48 27.32 -17.79 -15.58
N GLY A 49 27.28 -19.13 -15.56
CA GLY A 49 26.12 -19.91 -15.98
C GLY A 49 24.97 -19.82 -14.98
N LEU A 50 23.73 -19.67 -15.49
CA LEU A 50 22.53 -19.54 -14.66
C LEU A 50 21.78 -20.87 -14.52
N HIS A 51 21.43 -21.25 -13.29
CA HIS A 51 20.72 -22.47 -12.93
C HIS A 51 19.41 -22.15 -12.24
N THR A 52 18.33 -22.85 -12.58
CA THR A 52 16.97 -22.62 -12.07
C THR A 52 16.35 -23.91 -11.52
N GLY A 53 15.16 -23.82 -10.91
CA GLY A 53 14.42 -24.99 -10.43
C GLY A 53 15.15 -25.73 -9.30
N ARG A 54 15.06 -27.07 -9.31
CA ARG A 54 15.68 -27.90 -8.26
C ARG A 54 17.20 -27.72 -8.20
N ASP A 55 17.86 -27.64 -9.35
CA ASP A 55 19.32 -27.52 -9.42
C ASP A 55 19.77 -26.16 -8.89
N GLY A 56 19.14 -25.07 -9.33
CA GLY A 56 19.41 -23.72 -8.81
C GLY A 56 19.21 -23.64 -7.30
N THR A 57 18.11 -24.18 -6.78
CA THR A 57 17.81 -24.19 -5.34
C THR A 57 18.83 -25.02 -4.55
N ARG A 58 19.22 -26.20 -5.06
CA ARG A 58 20.21 -27.08 -4.42
C ARG A 58 21.59 -26.43 -4.37
N LEU A 59 22.02 -25.82 -5.47
CA LEU A 59 23.30 -25.11 -5.56
C LEU A 59 23.29 -23.87 -4.66
N GLY A 60 22.18 -23.12 -4.63
CA GLY A 60 21.98 -21.99 -3.74
C GLY A 60 22.11 -22.36 -2.27
N GLY A 61 21.61 -23.53 -1.86
CA GLY A 61 21.82 -24.04 -0.49
C GLY A 61 23.29 -24.30 -0.13
N ALA A 62 24.15 -24.58 -1.11
CA ALA A 62 25.59 -24.79 -0.89
C ALA A 62 26.40 -23.48 -0.97
N SER A 63 25.96 -22.54 -1.82
CA SER A 63 26.58 -21.23 -2.04
C SER A 63 25.51 -20.13 -2.04
N PRO A 64 25.03 -19.73 -0.85
CA PRO A 64 23.93 -18.77 -0.71
C PRO A 64 24.25 -17.41 -1.34
N GLU A 65 25.52 -17.01 -1.33
CA GLU A 65 26.00 -15.73 -1.87
C GLU A 65 25.87 -15.62 -3.40
N ARG A 66 25.58 -16.73 -4.10
CA ARG A 66 25.43 -16.80 -5.56
C ARG A 66 23.99 -17.06 -5.99
N PHE A 67 23.04 -16.93 -5.10
CA PHE A 67 21.63 -17.28 -5.32
C PHE A 67 20.73 -16.07 -5.08
N GLU A 68 19.97 -15.68 -6.10
CA GLU A 68 18.84 -14.75 -5.95
C GLU A 68 17.54 -15.56 -5.86
N PRO A 69 16.95 -15.71 -4.66
CA PRO A 69 15.75 -16.52 -4.48
C PRO A 69 14.47 -15.89 -5.04
N TYR A 70 14.40 -14.56 -5.18
CA TYR A 70 13.18 -13.83 -5.55
C TYR A 70 13.40 -12.77 -6.65
N PRO A 71 13.85 -13.14 -7.87
CA PRO A 71 14.21 -12.15 -8.90
C PRO A 71 13.10 -11.16 -9.29
N LYS A 72 11.81 -11.51 -9.11
CA LYS A 72 10.68 -10.62 -9.42
C LYS A 72 10.65 -9.38 -8.50
N ARG A 73 11.08 -9.48 -7.24
CA ARG A 73 11.18 -8.33 -6.31
C ARG A 73 12.29 -7.35 -6.72
N ARG A 74 13.28 -7.83 -7.48
CA ARG A 74 14.40 -7.05 -8.00
C ARG A 74 14.05 -6.34 -9.32
N VAL A 75 12.81 -6.39 -9.81
CA VAL A 75 12.46 -5.96 -11.19
C VAL A 75 12.85 -4.52 -11.53
N ASP A 76 12.89 -3.65 -10.53
CA ASP A 76 13.29 -2.24 -10.69
C ASP A 76 14.80 -2.04 -10.58
N GLU A 77 15.53 -3.06 -10.13
CA GLU A 77 16.99 -3.04 -10.08
C GLU A 77 17.57 -3.34 -11.46
N GLY A 78 18.66 -2.65 -11.82
CA GLY A 78 19.37 -2.93 -13.06
C GLY A 78 20.07 -4.30 -13.02
N THR A 79 20.82 -4.54 -11.95
CA THR A 79 21.70 -5.69 -11.76
C THR A 79 21.69 -6.16 -10.30
N VAL A 80 21.98 -7.45 -10.10
CA VAL A 80 22.17 -8.06 -8.78
C VAL A 80 23.57 -8.67 -8.73
N LEU A 81 24.32 -8.39 -7.66
CA LEU A 81 25.62 -9.01 -7.43
C LEU A 81 25.42 -10.40 -6.80
N LEU A 82 25.84 -11.45 -7.52
CA LEU A 82 25.77 -12.85 -7.09
C LEU A 82 27.18 -13.46 -7.13
N GLY A 83 27.77 -13.62 -5.95
CA GLY A 83 29.19 -13.88 -5.78
C GLY A 83 30.02 -12.77 -6.41
N GLU A 84 30.82 -13.12 -7.42
CA GLU A 84 31.67 -12.18 -8.18
C GLU A 84 31.00 -11.70 -9.48
N HIS A 85 29.74 -12.08 -9.74
CA HIS A 85 29.04 -11.78 -10.99
C HIS A 85 27.96 -10.73 -10.78
N GLU A 86 28.05 -9.63 -11.51
CA GLU A 86 26.96 -8.67 -11.65
C GLU A 86 26.00 -9.14 -12.75
N VAL A 87 24.80 -9.58 -12.37
CA VAL A 87 23.84 -10.20 -13.29
C VAL A 87 22.64 -9.26 -13.49
N PRO A 88 22.30 -8.86 -14.74
CA PRO A 88 21.10 -8.07 -14.99
C PRO A 88 19.84 -8.80 -14.57
N VAL A 89 18.90 -8.10 -13.92
CA VAL A 89 17.66 -8.70 -13.41
C VAL A 89 16.83 -9.32 -14.53
N GLU A 90 16.79 -8.66 -15.68
CA GLU A 90 16.16 -9.16 -16.90
C GLU A 90 16.71 -10.55 -17.32
N GLN A 91 18.00 -10.84 -17.07
CA GLN A 91 18.58 -12.16 -17.32
C GLN A 91 18.17 -13.21 -16.28
N LEU A 92 18.02 -12.82 -15.02
CA LEU A 92 17.51 -13.70 -13.96
C LEU A 92 16.08 -14.13 -14.29
N LEU A 93 15.20 -13.17 -14.62
CA LEU A 93 13.83 -13.46 -15.04
C LEU A 93 13.79 -14.30 -16.33
N ALA A 94 14.67 -14.00 -17.30
CA ALA A 94 14.79 -14.76 -18.53
C ALA A 94 15.24 -16.22 -18.28
N ALA A 95 16.05 -16.49 -17.26
CA ALA A 95 16.49 -17.85 -16.94
C ALA A 95 15.31 -18.74 -16.53
N SER A 96 14.41 -18.23 -15.67
CA SER A 96 13.19 -18.93 -15.26
C SER A 96 12.24 -19.13 -16.44
N LEU A 97 12.04 -18.09 -17.26
CA LEU A 97 11.21 -18.18 -18.47
C LEU A 97 11.80 -19.11 -19.54
N ARG A 98 13.13 -19.25 -19.62
CA ARG A 98 13.79 -20.18 -20.54
C ARG A 98 13.54 -21.62 -20.14
N ARG A 99 13.57 -21.92 -18.84
CA ARG A 99 13.15 -23.24 -18.31
C ARG A 99 11.70 -23.54 -18.69
N VAL A 100 10.80 -22.56 -18.62
CA VAL A 100 9.41 -22.70 -19.09
C VAL A 100 9.36 -22.99 -20.60
N ALA A 101 10.13 -22.27 -21.42
CA ALA A 101 10.18 -22.48 -22.86
C ALA A 101 10.66 -23.91 -23.22
N ASP A 102 11.67 -24.41 -22.52
CA ASP A 102 12.24 -25.74 -22.76
C ASP A 102 11.26 -26.85 -22.37
N GLU A 103 10.56 -26.71 -21.23
CA GLU A 103 9.52 -27.66 -20.83
C GLU A 103 8.29 -27.59 -21.75
N ALA A 104 7.92 -26.41 -22.23
CA ALA A 104 6.87 -26.25 -23.23
C ALA A 104 7.22 -27.00 -24.52
N ARG A 105 8.44 -26.83 -25.04
CA ARG A 105 8.91 -27.55 -26.24
C ARG A 105 8.90 -29.06 -26.03
N THR A 106 9.36 -29.53 -24.87
CA THR A 106 9.32 -30.95 -24.47
C THR A 106 7.88 -31.48 -24.43
N ALA A 107 6.94 -30.66 -23.97
CA ALA A 107 5.50 -30.95 -23.99
C ALA A 107 4.86 -30.89 -25.39
N GLY A 108 5.64 -30.62 -26.44
CA GLY A 108 5.19 -30.51 -27.83
C GLY A 108 4.51 -29.18 -28.15
N VAL A 109 4.84 -28.12 -27.41
CA VAL A 109 4.30 -26.77 -27.54
C VAL A 109 5.41 -25.82 -27.96
N ALA A 110 5.31 -25.26 -29.16
CA ALA A 110 6.21 -24.19 -29.59
C ALA A 110 5.78 -22.88 -28.90
N PRO A 111 6.71 -22.16 -28.25
CA PRO A 111 6.42 -20.84 -27.71
C PRO A 111 6.61 -19.79 -28.82
N ASP A 112 5.68 -19.73 -29.78
CA ASP A 112 5.73 -18.83 -30.94
C ASP A 112 4.57 -17.81 -30.93
N GLY A 113 4.80 -16.64 -30.33
CA GLY A 113 3.93 -15.45 -30.46
C GLY A 113 2.53 -15.53 -29.83
N ALA A 114 2.12 -16.71 -29.35
CA ALA A 114 0.84 -16.96 -28.67
C ALA A 114 0.99 -17.15 -27.14
N THR A 115 2.11 -16.68 -26.57
CA THR A 115 2.38 -16.78 -25.14
C THR A 115 1.74 -15.62 -24.39
N VAL A 116 1.02 -15.94 -23.32
CA VAL A 116 0.51 -14.98 -22.34
C VAL A 116 1.40 -15.01 -21.13
N LEU A 117 1.81 -13.84 -20.65
CA LEU A 117 2.57 -13.70 -19.42
C LEU A 117 1.76 -12.80 -18.47
N THR A 118 1.51 -13.26 -17.25
CA THR A 118 0.79 -12.45 -16.28
C THR A 118 1.73 -11.50 -15.54
N CYS A 119 1.17 -10.38 -15.09
CA CYS A 119 1.86 -9.42 -14.23
C CYS A 119 0.86 -8.69 -13.31
N PRO A 120 1.33 -8.08 -12.21
CA PRO A 120 0.47 -7.29 -11.35
C PRO A 120 -0.22 -6.16 -12.12
N ALA A 121 -1.44 -5.83 -11.72
CA ALA A 121 -2.30 -4.89 -12.46
C ALA A 121 -1.82 -3.44 -12.37
N ASP A 122 -1.20 -3.08 -11.24
CA ASP A 122 -0.66 -1.76 -10.93
C ASP A 122 0.72 -1.49 -11.55
N TRP A 123 1.43 -2.54 -12.01
CA TRP A 123 2.73 -2.38 -12.64
C TRP A 123 2.68 -1.44 -13.83
N GLY A 124 3.50 -0.38 -13.78
CA GLY A 124 3.70 0.56 -14.87
C GLY A 124 4.44 -0.04 -16.09
N GLN A 125 4.55 0.76 -17.15
CA GLN A 125 5.21 0.35 -18.38
C GLN A 125 6.68 -0.08 -18.20
N PRO A 126 7.50 0.52 -17.31
CA PRO A 126 8.90 0.10 -17.10
C PRO A 126 9.03 -1.37 -16.68
N ARG A 127 8.39 -1.77 -15.57
CA ARG A 127 8.38 -3.17 -15.09
C ARG A 127 7.83 -4.14 -16.15
N ARG A 128 6.75 -3.75 -16.83
CA ARG A 128 6.16 -4.53 -17.95
C ARG A 128 7.13 -4.69 -19.13
N ASN A 129 7.97 -3.71 -19.42
CA ASN A 129 9.00 -3.80 -20.45
C ASN A 129 10.13 -4.76 -20.06
N VAL A 130 10.54 -4.78 -18.79
CA VAL A 130 11.52 -5.74 -18.28
C VAL A 130 11.01 -7.17 -18.48
N LEU A 131 9.74 -7.44 -18.16
CA LEU A 131 9.13 -8.76 -18.41
C LEU A 131 9.10 -9.13 -19.90
N ARG A 132 8.76 -8.20 -20.78
CA ARG A 132 8.76 -8.44 -22.24
C ARG A 132 10.16 -8.74 -22.75
N ALA A 133 11.16 -8.00 -22.27
CA ALA A 133 12.56 -8.22 -22.62
C ALA A 133 13.06 -9.58 -22.10
N ALA A 134 12.75 -9.93 -20.86
CA ALA A 134 13.07 -11.25 -20.29
C ALA A 134 12.42 -12.39 -21.10
N ALA A 135 11.14 -12.26 -21.46
CA ALA A 135 10.43 -13.24 -22.28
C ALA A 135 11.04 -13.38 -23.69
N TRP A 136 11.42 -12.26 -24.31
CA TRP A 136 12.12 -12.27 -25.59
C TRP A 136 13.45 -13.02 -25.49
N ARG A 137 14.27 -12.74 -24.46
CA ARG A 137 15.55 -13.42 -24.21
C ARG A 137 15.42 -14.89 -23.81
N ALA A 138 14.28 -15.28 -23.24
CA ALA A 138 13.95 -16.67 -22.96
C ALA A 138 13.56 -17.46 -24.23
N GLY A 139 13.36 -16.77 -25.36
CA GLY A 139 12.89 -17.39 -26.60
C GLY A 139 11.40 -17.70 -26.59
N LEU A 140 10.60 -16.94 -25.82
CA LEU A 140 9.13 -16.99 -25.83
C LEU A 140 8.52 -16.11 -26.93
N GLY A 141 9.34 -15.33 -27.64
CA GLY A 141 8.93 -14.41 -28.69
C GLY A 141 8.18 -13.19 -28.14
N GLN A 142 7.27 -12.64 -28.96
CA GLN A 142 6.41 -11.54 -28.52
C GLN A 142 5.29 -12.09 -27.63
N VAL A 143 5.23 -11.62 -26.38
CA VAL A 143 4.22 -12.04 -25.40
C VAL A 143 3.08 -11.03 -25.26
N THR A 144 1.89 -11.52 -24.97
CA THR A 144 0.78 -10.68 -24.49
C THR A 144 0.82 -10.63 -22.97
N LEU A 145 0.81 -9.42 -22.40
CA LEU A 145 0.70 -9.27 -20.95
C LEU A 145 -0.76 -9.28 -20.54
N LEU A 146 -1.08 -9.96 -19.44
CA LEU A 146 -2.41 -9.98 -18.85
C LEU A 146 -2.31 -9.67 -17.36
N ASP A 147 -3.20 -8.84 -16.86
CA ASP A 147 -3.24 -8.53 -15.43
C ASP A 147 -3.64 -9.78 -14.64
N GLU A 148 -2.83 -10.13 -13.63
CA GLU A 148 -3.03 -11.24 -12.71
C GLU A 148 -4.48 -11.31 -12.15
N PRO A 149 -5.10 -10.20 -11.67
CA PRO A 149 -6.47 -10.27 -11.16
C PRO A 149 -7.52 -10.56 -12.24
N ILE A 150 -7.31 -10.17 -13.50
CA ILE A 150 -8.20 -10.52 -14.61
C ILE A 150 -8.08 -12.00 -14.93
N ALA A 151 -6.88 -12.55 -14.89
CA ALA A 151 -6.63 -13.98 -15.04
C ALA A 151 -7.33 -14.77 -13.92
N ALA A 152 -7.11 -14.41 -12.66
CA ALA A 152 -7.74 -15.04 -11.50
C ALA A 152 -9.27 -14.98 -11.53
N ALA A 153 -9.86 -13.84 -11.87
CA ALA A 153 -11.31 -13.69 -12.03
C ALA A 153 -11.85 -14.57 -13.18
N THR A 154 -11.11 -14.67 -14.29
CA THR A 154 -11.45 -15.58 -15.41
C THR A 154 -11.45 -17.03 -14.95
N TYR A 155 -10.44 -17.45 -14.17
CA TYR A 155 -10.39 -18.78 -13.59
C TYR A 155 -11.61 -19.06 -12.69
N CYS A 156 -11.95 -18.13 -11.80
CA CYS A 156 -13.12 -18.24 -10.92
C CYS A 156 -14.40 -18.50 -11.72
N MET A 157 -14.63 -17.72 -12.77
CA MET A 157 -15.86 -17.81 -13.57
C MET A 157 -15.92 -19.03 -14.49
N GLN A 158 -14.81 -19.31 -15.19
CA GLN A 158 -14.80 -20.28 -16.30
C GLN A 158 -14.33 -21.67 -15.88
N VAL A 159 -13.44 -21.77 -14.89
CA VAL A 159 -12.89 -23.05 -14.44
C VAL A 159 -13.63 -23.55 -13.20
N LEU A 160 -13.84 -22.70 -12.20
CA LEU A 160 -14.63 -23.06 -11.02
C LEU A 160 -16.14 -22.97 -11.26
N GLY A 161 -16.57 -22.35 -12.36
CA GLY A 161 -17.98 -22.23 -12.73
C GLY A 161 -18.77 -21.22 -11.88
N GLN A 162 -18.09 -20.31 -11.18
CA GLN A 162 -18.73 -19.29 -10.35
C GLN A 162 -19.63 -18.40 -11.18
N GLN A 163 -20.92 -18.32 -10.80
CA GLN A 163 -21.89 -17.50 -11.51
C GLN A 163 -21.78 -16.04 -11.05
N VAL A 164 -21.25 -15.19 -11.93
CA VAL A 164 -21.17 -13.73 -11.70
C VAL A 164 -22.09 -13.05 -12.71
N PRO A 165 -23.20 -12.41 -12.32
CA PRO A 165 -24.08 -11.74 -13.28
C PRO A 165 -23.37 -10.53 -13.94
N PRO A 166 -23.83 -10.06 -15.12
CA PRO A 166 -23.39 -8.78 -15.66
C PRO A 166 -23.59 -7.65 -14.63
N GLY A 167 -22.56 -6.84 -14.41
CA GLY A 167 -22.47 -5.84 -13.34
C GLY A 167 -21.96 -6.37 -12.00
N GLY A 168 -21.96 -7.70 -11.80
CA GLY A 168 -21.45 -8.34 -10.59
C GLY A 168 -19.93 -8.18 -10.43
N CYS A 169 -19.46 -8.19 -9.19
CA CYS A 169 -18.07 -7.97 -8.82
C CYS A 169 -17.47 -9.19 -8.12
N LEU A 170 -16.20 -9.48 -8.39
CA LEU A 170 -15.37 -10.46 -7.70
C LEU A 170 -14.24 -9.74 -6.97
N GLY A 171 -13.94 -10.16 -5.74
CA GLY A 171 -12.68 -9.83 -5.09
C GLY A 171 -11.63 -10.88 -5.45
N VAL A 172 -10.43 -10.45 -5.78
CA VAL A 172 -9.24 -11.29 -5.92
C VAL A 172 -8.26 -10.88 -4.83
N PHE A 173 -7.92 -11.82 -3.95
CA PHE A 173 -6.96 -11.65 -2.87
C PHE A 173 -5.76 -12.52 -3.18
N ASP A 174 -4.66 -11.93 -3.66
CA ASP A 174 -3.42 -12.62 -3.98
C ASP A 174 -2.43 -12.44 -2.85
N PHE A 175 -2.23 -13.50 -2.06
CA PHE A 175 -1.22 -13.51 -1.02
C PHE A 175 -0.06 -14.40 -1.44
N GLY A 176 0.88 -13.74 -2.10
CA GLY A 176 2.05 -14.35 -2.68
C GLY A 176 3.14 -14.66 -1.65
N GLY A 177 4.29 -15.08 -2.17
CA GLY A 177 5.49 -15.26 -1.35
C GLY A 177 6.10 -13.93 -0.93
N GLY A 178 6.06 -12.90 -1.78
CA GLY A 178 6.73 -11.63 -1.48
C GLY A 178 5.93 -10.38 -1.79
N THR A 179 4.67 -10.47 -2.15
CA THR A 179 3.77 -9.31 -2.22
C THR A 179 2.39 -9.78 -1.83
N PHE A 180 1.58 -8.83 -1.39
CA PHE A 180 0.16 -8.99 -1.21
C PHE A 180 -0.51 -8.04 -2.18
N ASP A 181 -1.38 -8.57 -3.03
CA ASP A 181 -2.10 -7.81 -4.03
C ASP A 181 -3.60 -8.11 -3.92
N VAL A 182 -4.43 -7.08 -4.07
CA VAL A 182 -5.89 -7.22 -4.02
C VAL A 182 -6.55 -6.38 -5.09
N ALA A 183 -7.56 -6.95 -5.72
CA ALA A 183 -8.30 -6.27 -6.77
C ALA A 183 -9.80 -6.59 -6.73
N VAL A 184 -10.61 -5.61 -7.12
CA VAL A 184 -12.04 -5.81 -7.36
C VAL A 184 -12.29 -5.79 -8.86
N VAL A 185 -12.78 -6.90 -9.40
CA VAL A 185 -13.01 -7.10 -10.83
C VAL A 185 -14.51 -7.16 -11.11
N ARG A 186 -14.99 -6.28 -11.97
CA ARG A 186 -16.39 -6.25 -12.43
C ARG A 186 -16.56 -7.00 -13.73
N ARG A 187 -17.62 -7.79 -13.82
CA ARG A 187 -18.08 -8.38 -15.09
C ARG A 187 -18.90 -7.34 -15.86
N GLU A 188 -18.37 -6.82 -16.94
CA GLU A 188 -19.09 -5.94 -17.86
C GLU A 188 -19.58 -6.72 -19.10
N PRO A 189 -20.51 -6.18 -19.90
CA PRO A 189 -20.97 -6.84 -21.13
C PRO A 189 -19.83 -7.14 -22.11
N ALA A 190 -18.81 -6.28 -22.14
CA ALA A 190 -17.67 -6.38 -23.05
C ALA A 190 -16.49 -7.21 -22.51
N GLY A 191 -16.53 -7.67 -21.25
CA GLY A 191 -15.42 -8.41 -20.64
C GLY A 191 -15.30 -8.18 -19.14
N LEU A 192 -14.09 -8.38 -18.62
CA LEU A 192 -13.76 -8.10 -17.22
C LEU A 192 -13.03 -6.75 -17.14
N ARG A 193 -13.37 -5.94 -16.14
CA ARG A 193 -12.69 -4.68 -15.86
C ARG A 193 -12.28 -4.63 -14.39
N VAL A 194 -11.04 -4.23 -14.13
CA VAL A 194 -10.59 -3.92 -12.78
C VAL A 194 -11.18 -2.58 -12.35
N LEU A 195 -11.85 -2.55 -11.20
CA LEU A 195 -12.44 -1.34 -10.63
C LEU A 195 -11.45 -0.59 -9.74
N ALA A 196 -10.75 -1.34 -8.89
CA ALA A 196 -9.74 -0.84 -7.98
C ALA A 196 -8.73 -1.96 -7.71
N THR A 197 -7.51 -1.54 -7.43
CA THR A 197 -6.38 -2.39 -7.00
C THR A 197 -5.72 -1.76 -5.79
N GLY A 198 -5.08 -2.59 -4.98
CA GLY A 198 -4.22 -2.21 -3.88
C GLY A 198 -3.27 -3.36 -3.60
N GLY A 199 -2.30 -3.11 -2.75
CA GLY A 199 -1.29 -4.09 -2.43
C GLY A 199 -0.30 -3.54 -1.42
N LEU A 200 0.54 -4.44 -0.93
CA LEU A 200 1.60 -4.19 0.04
C LEU A 200 2.85 -4.92 -0.45
N ASP A 201 3.81 -4.15 -0.96
CA ASP A 201 5.06 -4.65 -1.52
C ASP A 201 5.96 -5.31 -0.45
N ASP A 202 5.80 -4.88 0.81
CA ASP A 202 6.52 -5.34 1.99
C ASP A 202 5.81 -6.50 2.73
N LEU A 203 4.74 -7.07 2.15
CA LEU A 203 3.93 -8.09 2.80
C LEU A 203 3.75 -9.34 1.94
N GLY A 204 4.20 -10.48 2.44
CA GLY A 204 4.12 -11.77 1.76
C GLY A 204 4.37 -12.94 2.70
N GLY A 205 4.42 -14.14 2.13
CA GLY A 205 4.81 -15.34 2.86
C GLY A 205 6.23 -15.28 3.47
N LEU A 206 7.13 -14.48 2.88
CA LEU A 206 8.49 -14.25 3.36
C LEU A 206 8.52 -13.43 4.64
N ASP A 207 7.61 -12.49 4.78
CA ASP A 207 7.53 -11.61 5.94
C ASP A 207 6.95 -12.40 7.13
N VAL A 208 6.05 -13.34 6.86
CA VAL A 208 5.63 -14.36 7.85
C VAL A 208 6.78 -15.31 8.19
N ASP A 209 7.59 -15.76 7.22
CA ASP A 209 8.79 -16.57 7.52
C ASP A 209 9.76 -15.81 8.43
N SER A 210 9.98 -14.52 8.15
CA SER A 210 10.86 -13.64 8.93
C SER A 210 10.37 -13.49 10.38
N ALA A 211 9.08 -13.21 10.56
CA ALA A 211 8.48 -13.09 11.89
C ALA A 211 8.59 -14.40 12.71
N LEU A 212 8.43 -15.55 12.05
CA LEU A 212 8.62 -16.86 12.68
C LEU A 212 10.09 -17.15 13.01
N VAL A 213 11.02 -16.77 12.12
CA VAL A 213 12.47 -16.85 12.36
C VAL A 213 12.84 -16.03 13.58
N ALA A 214 12.34 -14.80 13.69
CA ALA A 214 12.56 -13.94 14.85
C ALA A 214 11.97 -14.56 16.13
N HIS A 215 10.73 -15.05 16.08
CA HIS A 215 10.09 -15.72 17.21
C HIS A 215 10.86 -16.95 17.72
N LEU A 216 11.24 -17.86 16.81
CA LEU A 216 12.04 -19.03 17.16
C LEU A 216 13.46 -18.63 17.58
N GLY A 217 14.01 -17.57 16.98
CA GLY A 217 15.29 -16.97 17.32
C GLY A 217 15.36 -16.51 18.76
N GLN A 218 14.33 -15.82 19.26
CA GLN A 218 14.21 -15.44 20.68
C GLN A 218 14.26 -16.67 21.59
N LEU A 219 13.55 -17.75 21.25
CA LEU A 219 13.56 -19.00 22.02
C LEU A 219 14.93 -19.71 21.98
N VAL A 220 15.65 -19.62 20.86
CA VAL A 220 17.03 -20.10 20.74
C VAL A 220 17.96 -19.24 21.60
N ALA A 221 17.88 -17.92 21.48
CA ALA A 221 18.74 -16.95 22.17
C ALA A 221 18.68 -17.09 23.69
N VAL A 222 17.51 -17.38 24.26
CA VAL A 222 17.36 -17.61 25.71
C VAL A 222 18.19 -18.80 26.20
N ARG A 223 18.37 -19.84 25.37
CA ARG A 223 19.11 -21.06 25.76
C ARG A 223 20.54 -21.07 25.27
N ASP A 224 20.77 -20.54 24.08
CA ASP A 224 22.07 -20.49 23.40
C ASP A 224 22.19 -19.20 22.57
N PRO A 225 22.61 -18.08 23.22
CA PRO A 225 22.80 -16.80 22.55
C PRO A 225 23.85 -16.84 21.44
N GLN A 226 24.87 -17.70 21.57
CA GLN A 226 25.94 -17.81 20.57
C GLN A 226 25.42 -18.49 19.31
N LEU A 227 24.61 -19.54 19.45
CA LEU A 227 23.96 -20.17 18.33
C LEU A 227 23.02 -19.20 17.60
N TRP A 228 22.22 -18.42 18.33
CA TRP A 228 21.36 -17.42 17.69
C TRP A 228 22.17 -16.41 16.88
N ARG A 229 23.25 -15.85 17.46
CA ARG A 229 24.13 -14.91 16.75
C ARG A 229 24.69 -15.49 15.45
N ARG A 230 25.09 -16.77 15.43
CA ARG A 230 25.57 -17.42 14.19
C ARG A 230 24.48 -17.51 13.10
N LEU A 231 23.23 -17.68 13.50
CA LEU A 231 22.10 -17.80 12.58
C LEU A 231 21.55 -16.43 12.13
N SER A 232 21.59 -15.41 13.00
CA SER A 232 21.15 -14.05 12.69
C SER A 232 22.22 -13.25 11.92
N GLU A 233 23.48 -13.32 12.38
CA GLU A 233 24.63 -12.55 11.89
C GLU A 233 25.77 -13.50 11.42
N PRO A 234 25.59 -14.21 10.29
CA PRO A 234 26.57 -15.19 9.85
C PRO A 234 27.90 -14.54 9.44
N ALA A 235 28.98 -14.89 10.13
CA ALA A 235 30.30 -14.31 9.91
C ALA A 235 31.06 -14.92 8.72
N ASP A 236 30.71 -16.15 8.33
CA ASP A 236 31.40 -16.92 7.30
C ASP A 236 30.43 -17.70 6.40
N GLY A 237 30.97 -18.40 5.40
CA GLY A 237 30.16 -19.18 4.46
C GLY A 237 29.46 -20.39 5.07
N GLU A 238 29.98 -20.97 6.15
CA GLU A 238 29.31 -22.08 6.86
C GLU A 238 28.08 -21.57 7.60
N GLN A 239 28.24 -20.49 8.35
CA GLN A 239 27.13 -19.85 9.07
C GLN A 239 26.05 -19.33 8.11
N ARG A 240 26.42 -18.84 6.91
CA ARG A 240 25.43 -18.48 5.87
C ARG A 240 24.59 -19.66 5.41
N ARG A 241 25.20 -20.84 5.24
CA ARG A 241 24.47 -22.08 4.94
C ARG A 241 23.57 -22.52 6.09
N GLU A 242 24.06 -22.43 7.33
CA GLU A 242 23.26 -22.73 8.52
C GLU A 242 22.03 -21.81 8.59
N ARG A 243 22.22 -20.49 8.42
CA ARG A 243 21.12 -19.52 8.35
C ARG A 243 20.11 -19.91 7.27
N GLN A 244 20.55 -20.19 6.05
CA GLN A 244 19.63 -20.58 4.98
C GLN A 244 18.88 -21.88 5.27
N ALA A 245 19.56 -22.87 5.85
CA ALA A 245 18.95 -24.13 6.28
C ALA A 245 17.86 -23.88 7.33
N PHE A 246 18.14 -23.03 8.32
CA PHE A 246 17.16 -22.65 9.34
C PHE A 246 15.94 -21.95 8.73
N TRP A 247 16.14 -20.94 7.88
CA TRP A 247 15.04 -20.27 7.17
C TRP A 247 14.19 -21.24 6.33
N SER A 248 14.82 -22.22 5.69
CA SER A 248 14.14 -23.25 4.90
C SER A 248 13.28 -24.17 5.78
N GLU A 249 13.79 -24.56 6.96
CA GLU A 249 13.05 -25.35 7.95
C GLU A 249 11.86 -24.58 8.53
N VAL A 250 12.01 -23.28 8.81
CA VAL A 250 10.91 -22.43 9.29
C VAL A 250 9.81 -22.30 8.24
N ARG A 251 10.17 -22.07 6.97
CA ARG A 251 9.19 -22.05 5.87
C ARG A 251 8.46 -23.38 5.74
N ALA A 252 9.19 -24.50 5.76
CA ALA A 252 8.60 -25.83 5.67
C ALA A 252 7.62 -26.09 6.84
N ALA A 253 7.96 -25.64 8.05
CA ALA A 253 7.08 -25.72 9.20
C ALA A 253 5.82 -24.86 9.02
N LYS A 254 5.93 -23.60 8.58
CA LYS A 254 4.79 -22.73 8.25
C LYS A 254 3.84 -23.41 7.24
N GLU A 255 4.39 -23.96 6.16
CA GLU A 255 3.61 -24.66 5.13
C GLU A 255 2.94 -25.94 5.68
N MET A 256 3.63 -26.69 6.54
CA MET A 256 3.07 -27.87 7.22
C MET A 256 1.92 -27.48 8.16
N LEU A 257 2.02 -26.36 8.86
CA LEU A 257 1.01 -25.85 9.79
C LEU A 257 -0.31 -25.44 9.12
N SER A 258 -0.31 -25.24 7.80
CA SER A 258 -1.55 -25.07 7.03
C SER A 258 -2.41 -26.34 7.02
N ARG A 259 -1.84 -27.51 7.36
CA ARG A 259 -2.52 -28.81 7.39
C ARG A 259 -2.45 -29.52 8.75
N ALA A 260 -1.41 -29.25 9.54
CA ALA A 260 -1.19 -29.81 10.88
C ALA A 260 -1.27 -28.75 11.98
N SER A 261 -1.47 -29.16 13.24
CA SER A 261 -1.48 -28.24 14.39
C SER A 261 -0.09 -27.96 14.98
N THR A 262 0.90 -28.78 14.64
CA THR A 262 2.31 -28.63 15.05
C THR A 262 3.23 -29.08 13.93
N ALA A 263 4.41 -28.47 13.82
CA ALA A 263 5.46 -28.82 12.89
C ALA A 263 6.83 -28.79 13.60
N PRO A 264 7.71 -29.78 13.36
CA PRO A 264 9.09 -29.73 13.83
C PRO A 264 9.90 -28.72 12.98
N VAL A 265 10.86 -28.06 13.61
CA VAL A 265 11.84 -27.17 12.99
C VAL A 265 13.23 -27.64 13.41
N HIS A 266 14.04 -28.12 12.46
CA HIS A 266 15.44 -28.38 12.75
C HIS A 266 16.22 -27.07 12.80
N VAL A 267 16.89 -26.84 13.94
CA VAL A 267 17.80 -25.70 14.10
C VAL A 267 19.22 -26.23 13.97
N PRO A 268 20.01 -25.74 12.99
CA PRO A 268 21.42 -26.11 12.87
C PRO A 268 22.14 -25.92 14.20
N GLY A 269 23.04 -26.83 14.56
CA GLY A 269 23.73 -26.79 15.85
C GLY A 269 22.91 -27.31 17.06
N ARG A 270 21.63 -27.69 16.88
CA ARG A 270 20.83 -28.37 17.92
C ARG A 270 20.55 -29.82 17.55
N ALA A 271 20.57 -30.70 18.55
CA ALA A 271 20.24 -32.11 18.38
C ALA A 271 18.73 -32.37 18.30
N ASP A 272 17.95 -31.70 19.16
CA ASP A 272 16.49 -31.85 19.21
C ASP A 272 15.79 -30.77 18.37
N PRO A 273 14.80 -31.13 17.55
CA PRO A 273 14.01 -30.16 16.81
C PRO A 273 13.17 -29.31 17.77
N MET A 274 12.97 -28.05 17.39
CA MET A 274 11.96 -27.21 18.03
C MET A 274 10.58 -27.56 17.46
N HIS A 275 9.53 -27.28 18.22
CA HIS A 275 8.16 -27.45 17.75
C HIS A 275 7.52 -26.08 17.59
N LEU A 276 7.03 -25.79 16.39
CA LEU A 276 6.19 -24.65 16.10
C LEU A 276 4.74 -25.11 16.04
N THR A 277 3.83 -24.41 16.69
CA THR A 277 2.39 -24.70 16.69
C THR A 277 1.62 -23.77 15.77
N ARG A 278 0.43 -24.19 15.35
CA ARG A 278 -0.47 -23.32 14.57
C ARG A 278 -0.85 -22.07 15.35
N ASP A 279 -1.09 -22.19 16.65
CA ASP A 279 -1.45 -21.05 17.50
C ASP A 279 -0.31 -20.03 17.58
N GLU A 280 0.96 -20.48 17.62
CA GLU A 280 2.12 -19.59 17.53
C GLU A 280 2.22 -18.90 16.16
N LEU A 281 1.99 -19.64 15.06
CA LEU A 281 1.91 -19.05 13.72
C LEU A 281 0.79 -18.00 13.64
N GLU A 282 -0.39 -18.30 14.18
CA GLU A 282 -1.54 -17.40 14.13
C GLU A 282 -1.32 -16.15 15.00
N ARG A 283 -0.62 -16.28 16.12
CA ARG A 283 -0.22 -15.16 16.97
C ARG A 283 0.82 -14.27 16.30
N VAL A 284 1.86 -14.87 15.71
CA VAL A 284 2.99 -14.14 15.09
C VAL A 284 2.60 -13.54 13.74
N GLY A 285 1.92 -14.31 12.88
CA GLY A 285 1.47 -13.86 11.56
C GLY A 285 0.15 -13.08 11.57
N GLY A 286 -0.55 -13.04 12.71
CA GLY A 286 -1.86 -12.37 12.86
C GLY A 286 -1.84 -10.89 12.45
N PRO A 287 -0.90 -10.06 12.96
CA PRO A 287 -0.80 -8.65 12.59
C PRO A 287 -0.53 -8.46 11.08
N LEU A 288 0.35 -9.27 10.49
CA LEU A 288 0.65 -9.25 9.06
C LEU A 288 -0.58 -9.58 8.21
N VAL A 289 -1.35 -10.60 8.60
CA VAL A 289 -2.61 -10.95 7.92
C VAL A 289 -3.67 -9.87 8.11
N ALA A 290 -3.72 -9.20 9.25
CA ALA A 290 -4.65 -8.10 9.50
C ALA A 290 -4.41 -6.94 8.51
N ARG A 291 -3.14 -6.54 8.29
CA ARG A 291 -2.77 -5.54 7.28
C ARG A 291 -3.33 -5.88 5.89
N ALA A 292 -3.19 -7.13 5.43
CA ALA A 292 -3.76 -7.56 4.14
C ALA A 292 -5.29 -7.52 4.11
N VAL A 293 -5.95 -7.89 5.20
CA VAL A 293 -7.42 -7.83 5.33
C VAL A 293 -7.92 -6.38 5.30
N ASP A 294 -7.23 -5.46 5.98
CA ASP A 294 -7.61 -4.05 6.00
C ASP A 294 -7.38 -3.38 4.65
N GLU A 295 -6.30 -3.69 3.94
CA GLU A 295 -6.11 -3.22 2.57
C GLU A 295 -7.21 -3.78 1.63
N THR A 296 -7.65 -5.02 1.83
CA THR A 296 -8.80 -5.57 1.08
C THR A 296 -10.07 -4.75 1.29
N ARG A 297 -10.34 -4.35 2.54
CA ARG A 297 -11.48 -3.47 2.86
C ARG A 297 -11.33 -2.11 2.17
N ARG A 298 -10.15 -1.50 2.21
CA ARG A 298 -9.85 -0.23 1.52
C ARG A 298 -10.08 -0.34 0.01
N VAL A 299 -9.66 -1.42 -0.64
CA VAL A 299 -9.87 -1.62 -2.09
C VAL A 299 -11.35 -1.81 -2.43
N LEU A 300 -12.11 -2.54 -1.61
CA LEU A 300 -13.55 -2.67 -1.78
C LEU A 300 -14.27 -1.32 -1.70
N GLN A 301 -13.87 -0.48 -0.75
CA GLN A 301 -14.38 0.88 -0.60
C GLN A 301 -14.03 1.76 -1.81
N ARG A 302 -12.76 1.75 -2.25
CA ARG A 302 -12.33 2.48 -3.46
C ARG A 302 -13.08 2.01 -4.72
N ALA A 303 -13.44 0.73 -4.80
CA ALA A 303 -14.26 0.20 -5.88
C ALA A 303 -15.75 0.59 -5.79
N GLY A 304 -16.18 1.16 -4.65
CA GLY A 304 -17.59 1.45 -4.35
C GLY A 304 -18.43 0.17 -4.23
N VAL A 305 -17.85 -0.90 -3.67
CA VAL A 305 -18.50 -2.22 -3.55
C VAL A 305 -18.54 -2.65 -2.09
N GLU A 306 -19.75 -2.71 -1.53
CA GLU A 306 -19.97 -3.32 -0.23
C GLU A 306 -19.56 -4.81 -0.23
N PRO A 307 -18.92 -5.33 0.83
CA PRO A 307 -18.49 -6.73 0.87
C PRO A 307 -19.62 -7.72 0.56
N GLY A 308 -20.82 -7.50 1.11
CA GLY A 308 -22.00 -8.34 0.88
C GLY A 308 -22.52 -8.35 -0.56
N HIS A 309 -22.06 -7.43 -1.42
CA HIS A 309 -22.39 -7.38 -2.85
C HIS A 309 -21.37 -8.10 -3.73
N LEU A 310 -20.28 -8.62 -3.17
CA LEU A 310 -19.36 -9.47 -3.91
C LEU A 310 -20.07 -10.77 -4.33
N SER A 311 -19.95 -11.10 -5.60
CA SER A 311 -20.36 -12.40 -6.13
C SER A 311 -19.41 -13.52 -5.67
N GLY A 312 -18.24 -13.16 -5.14
CA GLY A 312 -17.25 -14.08 -4.58
C GLY A 312 -15.95 -13.36 -4.23
N LEU A 313 -15.20 -13.94 -3.31
CA LEU A 313 -13.84 -13.53 -2.95
C LEU A 313 -12.91 -14.71 -3.19
N LEU A 314 -12.07 -14.64 -4.22
CA LEU A 314 -11.13 -15.69 -4.59
C LEU A 314 -9.76 -15.42 -3.95
N LEU A 315 -9.24 -16.41 -3.24
CA LEU A 315 -7.91 -16.39 -2.64
C LEU A 315 -6.92 -17.11 -3.56
N VAL A 316 -5.89 -16.40 -3.99
CA VAL A 316 -4.80 -16.92 -4.83
C VAL A 316 -3.45 -16.64 -4.14
N GLY A 317 -2.38 -17.24 -4.64
CA GLY A 317 -1.06 -17.18 -4.01
C GLY A 317 -0.86 -18.23 -2.91
N GLY A 318 0.37 -18.72 -2.76
CA GLY A 318 0.69 -19.84 -1.87
C GLY A 318 0.42 -19.53 -0.38
N SER A 319 0.57 -18.28 0.04
CA SER A 319 0.37 -17.87 1.44
C SER A 319 -1.12 -17.86 1.82
N SER A 320 -2.02 -17.75 0.84
CA SER A 320 -3.47 -17.88 1.05
C SER A 320 -3.92 -19.27 1.55
N ARG A 321 -3.03 -20.28 1.53
CA ARG A 321 -3.30 -21.61 2.12
C ARG A 321 -3.42 -21.58 3.64
N MET A 322 -2.85 -20.56 4.30
CA MET A 322 -2.89 -20.46 5.76
C MET A 322 -4.35 -20.29 6.23
N PRO A 323 -4.88 -21.17 7.10
CA PRO A 323 -6.27 -21.07 7.58
C PRO A 323 -6.62 -19.72 8.23
N LEU A 324 -5.62 -19.07 8.84
CA LEU A 324 -5.74 -17.74 9.42
C LEU A 324 -6.25 -16.70 8.42
N VAL A 325 -5.76 -16.74 7.18
CA VAL A 325 -6.10 -15.76 6.13
C VAL A 325 -7.59 -15.81 5.81
N ALA A 326 -8.10 -17.00 5.48
CA ALA A 326 -9.51 -17.18 5.17
C ALA A 326 -10.41 -16.87 6.37
N SER A 327 -9.98 -17.25 7.58
CA SER A 327 -10.75 -17.02 8.82
C SER A 327 -10.86 -15.53 9.14
N ARG A 328 -9.77 -14.77 9.00
CA ARG A 328 -9.74 -13.32 9.25
C ARG A 328 -10.53 -12.54 8.22
N LEU A 329 -10.40 -12.89 6.93
CA LEU A 329 -11.21 -12.29 5.87
C LEU A 329 -12.70 -12.55 6.08
N HIS A 330 -13.08 -13.78 6.45
CA HIS A 330 -14.47 -14.09 6.72
C HIS A 330 -15.01 -13.30 7.92
N ALA A 331 -14.24 -13.25 9.01
CA ALA A 331 -14.62 -12.51 10.22
C ALA A 331 -14.77 -11.00 9.96
N ARG A 332 -13.87 -10.40 9.17
CA ARG A 332 -13.88 -8.95 8.90
C ARG A 332 -14.90 -8.54 7.84
N LEU A 333 -15.04 -9.32 6.76
CA LEU A 333 -15.85 -8.94 5.60
C LEU A 333 -17.25 -9.58 5.57
N GLY A 334 -17.48 -10.62 6.37
CA GLY A 334 -18.73 -11.40 6.35
C GLY A 334 -18.93 -12.24 5.07
N VAL A 335 -17.96 -12.23 4.15
CA VAL A 335 -17.98 -12.99 2.90
C VAL A 335 -17.18 -14.27 3.10
N ALA A 336 -17.71 -15.41 2.68
CA ALA A 336 -16.96 -16.66 2.70
C ALA A 336 -15.93 -16.67 1.56
N PRO A 337 -14.62 -16.69 1.86
CA PRO A 337 -13.60 -16.70 0.82
C PRO A 337 -13.45 -18.10 0.21
N SER A 338 -13.19 -18.15 -1.09
CA SER A 338 -12.96 -19.37 -1.85
C SER A 338 -11.46 -19.58 -2.04
N VAL A 339 -10.92 -20.66 -1.47
CA VAL A 339 -9.51 -21.06 -1.63
C VAL A 339 -9.45 -22.27 -2.57
N PRO A 340 -8.84 -22.14 -3.76
CA PRO A 340 -8.57 -23.29 -4.63
C PRO A 340 -7.63 -24.29 -3.95
N GLU A 341 -7.73 -25.58 -4.32
CA GLU A 341 -6.86 -26.63 -3.77
C GLU A 341 -5.37 -26.32 -4.01
N GLN A 342 -5.06 -25.70 -5.15
CA GLN A 342 -3.74 -25.16 -5.48
C GLN A 342 -3.86 -23.68 -5.84
N PRO A 343 -3.76 -22.74 -4.87
CA PRO A 343 -3.95 -21.31 -5.11
C PRO A 343 -2.84 -20.67 -5.95
N GLU A 344 -1.77 -21.40 -6.29
CA GLU A 344 -0.71 -20.97 -7.22
C GLU A 344 -1.09 -21.17 -8.70
N LEU A 345 -2.04 -22.06 -9.01
CA LEU A 345 -2.46 -22.37 -10.39
C LEU A 345 -3.48 -21.41 -11.04
N PRO A 346 -4.43 -20.78 -10.31
CA PRO A 346 -5.53 -20.02 -10.87
C PRO A 346 -5.12 -18.96 -11.89
N VAL A 347 -4.05 -18.23 -11.63
CA VAL A 347 -3.59 -17.14 -12.48
C VAL A 347 -3.16 -17.67 -13.85
N ALA A 348 -2.27 -18.66 -13.91
CA ALA A 348 -1.82 -19.23 -15.19
C ALA A 348 -2.94 -19.94 -15.97
N TYR A 349 -3.82 -20.70 -15.31
CA TYR A 349 -4.97 -21.33 -15.98
C TYR A 349 -5.96 -20.28 -16.50
N GLY A 350 -6.27 -19.29 -15.66
CA GLY A 350 -7.16 -18.19 -15.98
C GLY A 350 -6.66 -17.40 -17.18
N ALA A 351 -5.36 -17.12 -17.25
CA ALA A 351 -4.73 -16.43 -18.36
C ALA A 351 -4.87 -17.19 -19.68
N LEU A 352 -4.65 -18.53 -19.66
CA LEU A 352 -4.82 -19.36 -20.84
C LEU A 352 -6.28 -19.36 -21.34
N VAL A 353 -7.23 -19.52 -20.41
CA VAL A 353 -8.67 -19.52 -20.72
C VAL A 353 -9.13 -18.15 -21.22
N HIS A 354 -8.61 -17.07 -20.65
CA HIS A 354 -8.94 -15.70 -21.03
C HIS A 354 -8.67 -15.44 -22.51
N VAL A 355 -7.45 -15.75 -22.97
CA VAL A 355 -7.10 -15.54 -24.38
C VAL A 355 -7.81 -16.52 -25.31
N MET A 356 -8.18 -17.71 -24.83
CA MET A 356 -8.99 -18.67 -25.59
C MET A 356 -10.38 -18.14 -25.89
N ALA A 357 -11.01 -17.45 -24.94
CA ALA A 357 -12.32 -16.84 -25.11
C ALA A 357 -12.29 -15.60 -26.04
N ALA A 358 -11.16 -14.89 -26.09
CA ALA A 358 -11.00 -13.65 -26.87
C ALA A 358 -10.68 -13.85 -28.37
N ALA A 359 -10.42 -15.07 -28.83
CA ALA A 359 -10.07 -15.32 -30.23
C ALA A 359 -11.31 -15.24 -31.16
N PRO A 360 -11.30 -14.41 -32.23
CA PRO A 360 -12.43 -14.31 -33.13
C PRO A 360 -12.67 -15.61 -33.89
N VAL A 361 -13.94 -16.02 -34.00
CA VAL A 361 -14.38 -17.05 -34.94
C VAL A 361 -14.21 -16.47 -36.35
N THR A 362 -13.10 -16.78 -37.01
CA THR A 362 -12.89 -16.37 -38.40
C THR A 362 -13.91 -17.08 -39.29
N ALA A 363 -14.97 -16.37 -39.66
CA ALA A 363 -15.83 -16.75 -40.76
C ALA A 363 -15.00 -16.77 -42.04
N THR A 364 -14.96 -17.93 -42.71
CA THR A 364 -14.37 -18.08 -44.03
C THR A 364 -15.16 -17.25 -45.05
N GLY A 365 -14.57 -16.13 -45.48
CA GLY A 365 -15.05 -15.30 -46.59
C GLY A 365 -13.94 -15.07 -47.61
N THR A 366 -14.17 -15.50 -48.85
CA THR A 366 -13.24 -15.53 -49.98
C THR A 366 -13.03 -14.19 -50.69
N ALA A 367 -11.75 -13.92 -51.03
CA ALA A 367 -11.17 -13.32 -52.25
C ALA A 367 -11.46 -11.86 -52.70
N GLY A 368 -10.36 -11.12 -52.98
CA GLY A 368 -10.29 -9.98 -53.94
C GLY A 368 -9.32 -8.84 -53.53
N GLY A 369 -8.20 -8.65 -54.24
CA GLY A 369 -7.08 -7.70 -53.92
C GLY A 369 -7.30 -6.22 -54.31
N PRO A 370 -6.28 -5.40 -54.73
CA PRO A 370 -4.84 -5.66 -54.95
C PRO A 370 -3.86 -4.68 -54.23
N ALA A 371 -2.56 -4.96 -54.34
CA ALA A 371 -1.41 -4.23 -53.77
C ALA A 371 -0.94 -3.01 -54.60
N PHE A 372 -0.06 -2.16 -54.02
CA PHE A 372 1.14 -1.44 -54.57
C PHE A 372 1.51 -0.21 -53.67
N PRO A 373 2.66 0.49 -53.82
CA PRO A 373 3.95 0.21 -53.18
C PRO A 373 4.52 1.42 -52.37
N VAL A 374 5.61 1.22 -51.61
CA VAL A 374 6.31 2.29 -50.88
C VAL A 374 7.60 2.69 -51.61
N SER A 375 7.79 4.00 -51.82
CA SER A 375 8.93 4.63 -52.49
C SER A 375 9.88 5.29 -51.47
N GLY A 376 11.20 5.02 -51.53
CA GLY A 376 12.25 5.98 -51.13
C GLY A 376 12.58 6.92 -52.30
N PRO A 377 13.47 7.96 -52.19
CA PRO A 377 14.91 7.72 -51.87
C PRO A 377 15.81 8.93 -51.37
N PHE A 378 17.11 8.63 -51.12
CA PHE A 378 18.38 9.45 -51.10
C PHE A 378 18.59 10.60 -50.08
N GLY A 379 19.79 10.86 -49.51
CA GLY A 379 21.15 10.32 -49.71
C GLY A 379 22.21 10.97 -48.79
N SER A 380 23.42 10.40 -48.76
CA SER A 380 24.65 10.90 -48.09
C SER A 380 25.79 11.11 -49.10
N PRO A 381 26.87 11.84 -48.73
CA PRO A 381 28.27 11.45 -49.07
C PRO A 381 29.24 11.60 -47.86
N ALA A 382 30.05 10.60 -47.45
CA ALA A 382 31.41 10.18 -47.89
C ALA A 382 32.53 11.25 -47.68
N GLY A 383 33.74 11.06 -47.09
CA GLY A 383 34.62 10.00 -46.52
C GLY A 383 35.91 10.70 -45.95
N PRO A 384 37.11 10.09 -45.68
CA PRO A 384 37.60 8.72 -45.96
C PRO A 384 38.37 7.97 -44.82
N TYR A 385 38.59 6.68 -45.10
CA TYR A 385 39.25 5.50 -44.49
C TYR A 385 40.79 5.61 -44.16
N PRO A 386 41.53 4.61 -43.55
CA PRO A 386 41.43 3.19 -43.97
C PRO A 386 41.91 1.96 -43.11
N VAL A 387 41.56 0.77 -43.66
CA VAL A 387 42.06 -0.65 -43.57
C VAL A 387 42.27 -1.30 -42.18
N SER A 388 41.74 -2.49 -41.87
CA SER A 388 42.09 -3.75 -42.56
C SER A 388 41.24 -4.98 -42.16
N SER A 389 41.13 -5.90 -43.12
CA SER A 389 40.51 -7.24 -43.14
C SER A 389 41.60 -8.22 -43.66
N PRO A 390 41.53 -9.57 -43.54
CA PRO A 390 40.51 -10.38 -44.24
C PRO A 390 40.10 -11.76 -43.63
N PHE A 391 38.93 -12.25 -44.07
CA PHE A 391 38.50 -13.61 -44.52
C PHE A 391 39.07 -14.91 -43.88
N ALA A 392 38.48 -16.10 -44.01
CA ALA A 392 37.12 -16.68 -44.15
C ALA A 392 37.33 -18.21 -44.35
N ALA A 393 36.27 -18.99 -44.07
CA ALA A 393 35.95 -20.31 -44.62
C ALA A 393 36.66 -21.58 -44.08
N GLY A 394 35.86 -22.64 -43.84
CA GLY A 394 36.36 -24.02 -43.77
C GLY A 394 35.49 -25.01 -42.97
N VAL A 395 34.57 -25.66 -43.67
CA VAL A 395 33.73 -26.82 -43.26
C VAL A 395 34.57 -28.05 -42.91
N VAL A 396 34.24 -28.85 -41.86
CA VAL A 396 34.21 -30.35 -41.88
C VAL A 396 33.46 -30.92 -40.64
N SER A 397 32.53 -31.86 -40.86
CA SER A 397 32.01 -32.79 -39.83
C SER A 397 32.88 -34.04 -39.72
N ALA A 398 33.21 -34.50 -38.50
CA ALA A 398 33.64 -35.88 -38.23
C ALA A 398 33.38 -36.28 -36.76
N PRO A 399 33.17 -37.58 -36.46
CA PRO A 399 32.55 -38.07 -35.22
C PRO A 399 33.57 -38.35 -34.11
N ILE A 400 33.16 -38.26 -32.85
CA ILE A 400 33.97 -38.62 -31.67
C ILE A 400 33.30 -39.82 -30.94
N PRO A 401 34.09 -40.79 -30.44
CA PRO A 401 33.70 -42.20 -30.30
C PRO A 401 33.14 -42.58 -28.93
N ALA A 402 32.43 -43.71 -28.90
CA ALA A 402 31.94 -44.37 -27.69
C ALA A 402 33.07 -45.07 -26.90
N SER A 403 33.03 -44.97 -25.57
CA SER A 403 33.75 -45.80 -24.59
C SER A 403 33.27 -45.50 -23.15
N PRO A 404 33.43 -46.41 -22.16
CA PRO A 404 32.41 -47.38 -21.77
C PRO A 404 31.83 -47.13 -20.37
N ALA A 405 30.68 -47.75 -20.10
CA ALA A 405 30.02 -47.75 -18.80
C ALA A 405 30.82 -48.52 -17.72
N PRO A 406 30.93 -48.01 -16.48
CA PRO A 406 31.31 -48.83 -15.33
C PRO A 406 30.08 -49.57 -14.79
N GLY A 407 30.15 -50.90 -14.81
CA GLY A 407 29.15 -51.79 -14.21
C GLY A 407 29.20 -51.73 -12.68
N TYR A 408 28.01 -51.71 -12.06
CA TYR A 408 27.81 -52.00 -10.64
C TYR A 408 27.11 -53.37 -10.49
N PRO A 409 27.51 -54.19 -9.50
CA PRO A 409 26.91 -55.51 -9.27
C PRO A 409 25.52 -55.40 -8.63
N PRO A 410 24.64 -56.40 -8.82
CA PRO A 410 23.28 -56.37 -8.27
C PRO A 410 23.27 -56.63 -6.75
N PRO A 411 22.43 -55.92 -5.96
CA PRO A 411 22.26 -56.24 -4.56
C PRO A 411 21.43 -57.52 -4.40
N GLN A 412 21.91 -58.38 -3.50
CA GLN A 412 21.32 -59.64 -3.10
C GLN A 412 20.04 -59.42 -2.30
N GLY A 413 19.09 -60.36 -2.45
CA GLY A 413 17.72 -60.24 -1.97
C GLY A 413 17.55 -60.22 -0.46
N ALA A 414 16.55 -59.46 -0.02
CA ALA A 414 15.95 -59.57 1.31
C ALA A 414 14.58 -60.24 1.16
N GLY A 415 14.36 -61.32 1.91
CA GLY A 415 13.13 -62.11 1.92
C GLY A 415 11.95 -61.39 2.61
N PRO A 416 10.74 -62.00 2.55
CA PRO A 416 9.51 -61.36 3.03
C PRO A 416 9.42 -61.38 4.57
N VAL A 417 9.13 -60.22 5.15
CA VAL A 417 8.84 -60.07 6.59
C VAL A 417 7.36 -60.42 6.84
N VAL A 418 7.14 -61.40 7.73
CA VAL A 418 5.84 -61.85 8.23
C VAL A 418 5.41 -60.96 9.42
N PRO A 419 4.14 -60.51 9.52
CA PRO A 419 3.67 -59.79 10.72
C PRO A 419 3.29 -60.76 11.85
N GLY A 420 3.77 -60.49 13.07
CA GLY A 420 3.40 -61.19 14.31
C GLY A 420 2.07 -60.74 14.92
N PRO A 421 1.56 -61.45 15.96
CA PRO A 421 0.16 -61.41 16.37
C PRO A 421 -0.18 -60.27 17.35
N ARG A 422 -1.41 -59.75 17.27
CA ARG A 422 -2.00 -58.82 18.25
C ARG A 422 -2.57 -59.57 19.47
N PRO A 423 -2.42 -59.07 20.71
CA PRO A 423 -3.16 -59.55 21.88
C PRO A 423 -4.55 -58.87 22.03
N PRO A 424 -5.43 -59.41 22.90
CA PRO A 424 -6.88 -59.42 22.70
C PRO A 424 -7.64 -58.25 23.32
N MET A 425 -8.86 -58.06 22.82
CA MET A 425 -9.85 -57.09 23.24
C MET A 425 -10.92 -57.75 24.13
N GLY A 426 -11.42 -57.00 25.13
CA GLY A 426 -12.78 -57.15 25.67
C GLY A 426 -12.95 -56.63 27.13
N PRO A 427 -14.16 -56.28 27.61
CA PRO A 427 -15.44 -56.11 26.89
C PRO A 427 -16.19 -54.79 27.21
N ALA A 428 -17.38 -54.69 26.60
CA ALA A 428 -18.20 -53.52 26.27
C ALA A 428 -19.31 -53.14 27.28
N GLY A 429 -19.92 -51.95 27.04
CA GLY A 429 -21.23 -51.54 27.56
C GLY A 429 -21.97 -50.57 26.63
N GLN A 430 -23.02 -51.07 25.95
CA GLN A 430 -24.11 -50.50 25.10
C GLN A 430 -24.60 -49.07 25.43
N PHE A 431 -25.23 -48.28 24.53
CA PHE A 431 -26.46 -48.48 23.72
C PHE A 431 -26.42 -47.60 22.44
N GLY A 432 -26.76 -48.03 21.21
CA GLY A 432 -28.11 -48.27 20.63
C GLY A 432 -28.60 -47.01 19.87
N GLY A 433 -28.52 -46.84 18.54
CA GLY A 433 -29.31 -47.46 17.43
C GLY A 433 -29.79 -46.32 16.47
N PRO A 434 -29.98 -46.54 15.14
CA PRO A 434 -30.16 -45.45 14.16
C PRO A 434 -31.61 -45.23 13.65
N VAL A 435 -31.94 -44.01 13.22
CA VAL A 435 -33.22 -43.61 12.57
C VAL A 435 -32.91 -42.49 11.52
N PRO A 436 -33.70 -42.25 10.45
CA PRO A 436 -33.37 -42.61 9.05
C PRO A 436 -33.43 -41.45 8.02
N LEU A 437 -33.01 -41.73 6.78
CA LEU A 437 -33.09 -40.84 5.62
C LEU A 437 -34.53 -40.54 5.17
N ALA A 438 -34.81 -39.26 4.89
CA ALA A 438 -36.06 -38.79 4.30
C ALA A 438 -36.03 -38.81 2.74
N LYS A 439 -37.18 -39.18 2.15
CA LYS A 439 -37.44 -39.37 0.71
C LYS A 439 -37.84 -38.05 -0.01
N PRO A 440 -37.71 -37.96 -1.35
CA PRO A 440 -38.04 -36.77 -2.12
C PRO A 440 -39.55 -36.58 -2.37
N VAL A 441 -40.00 -35.32 -2.41
CA VAL A 441 -41.40 -34.92 -2.65
C VAL A 441 -41.67 -34.71 -4.15
N PRO A 442 -42.80 -35.18 -4.71
CA PRO A 442 -43.07 -35.13 -6.16
C PRO A 442 -43.75 -33.82 -6.64
N ARG A 443 -43.42 -33.43 -7.87
CA ARG A 443 -44.01 -32.33 -8.65
C ARG A 443 -45.50 -32.56 -8.96
N ARG A 444 -46.34 -31.53 -8.77
CA ARG A 444 -47.67 -31.40 -9.42
C ARG A 444 -47.62 -30.39 -10.57
N ARG A 445 -48.16 -30.77 -11.73
CA ARG A 445 -48.40 -29.92 -12.91
C ARG A 445 -49.90 -29.64 -13.07
N ARG A 446 -50.24 -28.42 -13.52
CA ARG A 446 -51.27 -27.98 -14.50
C ARG A 446 -51.96 -26.65 -14.05
N PRO A 447 -52.57 -25.86 -14.95
CA PRO A 447 -52.31 -25.62 -16.37
C PRO A 447 -52.18 -24.11 -16.72
N VAL A 448 -51.72 -23.83 -17.95
CA VAL A 448 -51.58 -22.50 -18.54
C VAL A 448 -52.94 -21.95 -18.97
N ARG A 449 -53.24 -20.69 -18.64
CA ARG A 449 -54.16 -19.82 -19.39
C ARG A 449 -53.44 -18.52 -19.75
N ARG A 450 -53.30 -18.29 -21.06
CA ARG A 450 -52.87 -17.04 -21.69
C ARG A 450 -54.03 -16.04 -21.62
N ALA A 451 -53.81 -14.81 -21.18
CA ALA A 451 -54.23 -13.55 -21.83
C ALA A 451 -54.15 -12.31 -20.89
N VAL A 452 -53.63 -11.21 -21.46
CA VAL A 452 -53.75 -9.78 -21.09
C VAL A 452 -53.11 -9.29 -19.79
N PHE A 453 -51.88 -8.75 -19.84
CA PHE A 453 -51.39 -7.80 -18.81
C PHE A 453 -50.37 -6.80 -19.41
N ALA A 454 -50.85 -5.89 -20.27
CA ALA A 454 -50.11 -4.70 -20.70
C ALA A 454 -50.54 -3.41 -19.95
N GLY A 455 -51.43 -3.52 -18.95
CA GLY A 455 -52.00 -2.36 -18.24
C GLY A 455 -51.48 -2.09 -16.82
N VAL A 456 -50.72 -3.01 -16.21
CA VAL A 456 -50.39 -2.91 -14.76
C VAL A 456 -48.98 -2.39 -14.46
N VAL A 457 -48.10 -2.34 -15.46
CA VAL A 457 -46.77 -1.73 -15.28
C VAL A 457 -46.84 -0.20 -15.19
N PHE A 458 -47.80 0.45 -15.86
CA PHE A 458 -47.96 1.91 -15.77
C PHE A 458 -48.66 2.39 -14.48
N VAL A 459 -49.55 1.57 -13.90
CA VAL A 459 -50.23 1.89 -12.65
C VAL A 459 -49.31 1.69 -11.44
N LEU A 460 -48.40 0.70 -11.48
CA LEU A 460 -47.45 0.45 -10.38
C LEU A 460 -46.33 1.49 -10.32
N VAL A 461 -45.84 2.00 -11.46
CA VAL A 461 -44.83 3.09 -11.48
C VAL A 461 -45.46 4.43 -11.07
N GLY A 462 -46.70 4.70 -11.49
CA GLY A 462 -47.44 5.89 -11.03
C GLY A 462 -47.75 5.88 -9.53
N ALA A 463 -48.08 4.70 -8.97
CA ALA A 463 -48.32 4.54 -7.54
C ALA A 463 -47.04 4.64 -6.69
N LEU A 464 -45.89 4.20 -7.22
CA LEU A 464 -44.60 4.31 -6.53
C LEU A 464 -44.12 5.77 -6.46
N VAL A 465 -44.27 6.55 -7.55
CA VAL A 465 -43.90 7.98 -7.58
C VAL A 465 -44.88 8.81 -6.75
N ALA A 466 -46.18 8.51 -6.78
CA ALA A 466 -47.15 9.16 -5.91
C ALA A 466 -46.95 8.80 -4.42
N GLY A 467 -46.51 7.57 -4.12
CA GLY A 467 -46.17 7.11 -2.78
C GLY A 467 -44.94 7.78 -2.20
N VAL A 468 -43.90 8.01 -3.01
CA VAL A 468 -42.70 8.76 -2.60
C VAL A 468 -43.01 10.24 -2.38
N VAL A 469 -43.85 10.85 -3.22
CA VAL A 469 -44.25 12.27 -3.07
C VAL A 469 -45.22 12.46 -1.90
N GLN A 470 -46.12 11.51 -1.62
CA GLN A 470 -46.98 11.56 -0.42
C GLN A 470 -46.22 11.20 0.87
N GLY A 471 -45.26 10.28 0.81
CA GLY A 471 -44.35 9.97 1.92
C GLY A 471 -43.46 11.14 2.29
N ALA A 472 -42.91 11.86 1.29
CA ALA A 472 -42.16 13.10 1.51
C ALA A 472 -43.03 14.24 2.07
N ARG A 473 -44.32 14.32 1.69
CA ARG A 473 -45.28 15.29 2.26
C ARG A 473 -45.74 14.93 3.66
N TRP A 474 -45.86 13.63 3.98
CA TRP A 474 -46.15 13.17 5.33
C TRP A 474 -44.96 13.43 6.25
N LEU A 475 -43.74 13.06 5.85
CA LEU A 475 -42.51 13.33 6.60
C LEU A 475 -42.27 14.83 6.82
N ARG A 476 -42.60 15.68 5.83
CA ARG A 476 -42.53 17.14 5.97
C ARG A 476 -43.53 17.69 7.00
N ARG A 477 -44.75 17.16 7.07
CA ARG A 477 -45.73 17.55 8.10
C ARG A 477 -45.36 17.07 9.50
N THR A 478 -44.73 15.90 9.63
CA THR A 478 -44.28 15.39 10.94
C THR A 478 -43.09 16.16 11.49
N ILE A 479 -42.30 16.80 10.60
CA ILE A 479 -41.16 17.65 10.98
C ILE A 479 -41.62 19.08 11.31
N ASP A 480 -42.68 19.59 10.65
CA ASP A 480 -43.21 20.93 10.90
C ASP A 480 -43.99 21.06 12.23
N ASP A 481 -44.45 19.95 12.84
CA ASP A 481 -45.25 19.93 14.08
C ASP A 481 -44.43 19.77 15.39
N ALA A 482 -43.09 19.68 15.31
CA ALA A 482 -42.23 19.66 16.50
C ALA A 482 -41.82 21.09 16.90
N GLY A 483 -42.64 21.72 17.74
CA GLY A 483 -42.37 23.03 18.34
C GLY A 483 -41.18 23.07 19.32
N PRO A 484 -40.76 24.28 19.76
CA PRO A 484 -39.35 24.67 19.83
C PRO A 484 -38.73 24.62 21.23
N GLY A 485 -37.40 24.41 21.31
CA GLY A 485 -36.64 24.65 22.54
C GLY A 485 -35.16 24.27 22.52
N LEU A 486 -34.29 25.30 22.39
CA LEU A 486 -32.92 25.44 22.93
C LEU A 486 -31.82 24.52 22.33
N GLY A 487 -30.73 25.00 21.72
CA GLY A 487 -30.16 26.35 21.65
C GLY A 487 -29.22 26.53 20.44
N SER A 488 -28.98 27.81 20.14
CA SER A 488 -28.23 28.33 19.00
C SER A 488 -26.73 27.96 19.02
N GLY A 489 -26.29 27.17 18.04
CA GLY A 489 -24.90 26.89 17.65
C GLY A 489 -24.88 26.54 16.16
N LEU A 490 -23.88 27.04 15.43
CA LEU A 490 -23.86 27.20 13.97
C LEU A 490 -24.09 25.91 13.14
N GLN A 491 -25.12 25.90 12.28
CA GLN A 491 -25.27 24.99 11.14
C GLN A 491 -24.65 25.62 9.88
N PHE A 492 -23.69 24.95 9.23
CA PHE A 492 -23.30 25.26 7.86
C PHE A 492 -24.31 24.55 6.93
N GLY A 493 -25.18 25.33 6.26
CA GLY A 493 -26.49 24.88 5.75
C GLY A 493 -26.53 23.79 4.66
N GLN A 494 -27.75 23.24 4.47
CA GLN A 494 -28.13 22.22 3.48
C GLN A 494 -27.98 22.66 2.01
N PRO A 495 -27.81 21.71 1.06
CA PRO A 495 -27.62 22.00 -0.36
C PRO A 495 -28.89 22.60 -0.98
N GLY A 496 -28.90 23.93 -1.10
CA GLY A 496 -30.00 24.70 -1.65
C GLY A 496 -30.04 26.14 -1.11
N ASP A 497 -29.54 26.36 0.11
CA ASP A 497 -29.34 27.68 0.69
C ASP A 497 -27.84 27.92 0.91
N THR A 498 -27.21 28.56 -0.09
CA THR A 498 -25.80 28.96 -0.09
C THR A 498 -25.54 30.12 0.86
N ALA A 499 -25.59 29.88 2.18
CA ALA A 499 -25.12 30.85 3.14
C ALA A 499 -24.52 30.15 4.36
N VAL A 500 -23.23 29.83 4.26
CA VAL A 500 -22.37 30.17 5.40
C VAL A 500 -22.60 31.66 5.65
N GLY A 501 -23.17 32.05 6.78
CA GLY A 501 -23.68 33.40 7.04
C GLY A 501 -22.64 34.54 7.11
N GLY A 502 -21.49 34.40 6.43
CA GLY A 502 -20.43 35.40 6.38
C GLY A 502 -20.54 36.29 5.13
N LYS A 503 -20.32 37.60 5.32
CA LYS A 503 -20.13 38.58 4.23
C LYS A 503 -18.74 38.47 3.56
N GLY A 504 -18.00 37.38 3.81
CA GLY A 504 -16.65 37.18 3.31
C GLY A 504 -16.64 36.82 1.82
N GLU A 505 -15.62 37.27 1.11
CA GLU A 505 -15.40 37.00 -0.31
C GLU A 505 -14.13 36.16 -0.46
N LEU A 506 -14.23 35.06 -1.21
CA LEU A 506 -13.07 34.35 -1.75
C LEU A 506 -13.00 34.72 -3.22
N ALA A 507 -12.01 35.53 -3.59
CA ALA A 507 -11.88 36.06 -4.93
C ALA A 507 -10.73 35.38 -5.68
N THR A 508 -10.98 34.94 -6.92
CA THR A 508 -9.91 34.50 -7.82
C THR A 508 -9.10 35.71 -8.28
N VAL A 509 -7.82 35.74 -7.88
CA VAL A 509 -6.86 36.78 -8.29
C VAL A 509 -6.24 36.42 -9.63
N ASP A 510 -5.83 35.16 -9.80
CA ASP A 510 -5.21 34.67 -11.02
C ASP A 510 -5.60 33.21 -11.30
N THR A 511 -5.49 32.80 -12.56
CA THR A 511 -5.67 31.42 -13.00
C THR A 511 -4.67 31.11 -14.09
N GLN A 512 -3.82 30.11 -13.87
CA GLN A 512 -2.81 29.69 -14.84
C GLN A 512 -3.00 28.22 -15.22
N ALA A 513 -2.85 27.92 -16.50
CA ALA A 513 -2.79 26.54 -16.96
C ALA A 513 -1.41 25.96 -16.67
N LEU A 514 -1.36 24.73 -16.18
CA LEU A 514 -0.14 23.96 -16.05
C LEU A 514 0.22 23.39 -17.42
N SER A 515 1.37 23.82 -17.95
CA SER A 515 1.88 23.36 -19.24
C SER A 515 2.47 21.96 -19.20
N GLN A 516 2.87 21.49 -18.02
CA GLN A 516 3.49 20.17 -17.88
C GLN A 516 2.42 19.08 -17.70
N PRO A 517 2.64 17.86 -18.19
CA PRO A 517 1.64 16.78 -18.13
C PRO A 517 1.71 15.91 -16.85
N GLY A 518 2.80 15.94 -16.09
CA GLY A 518 3.02 15.09 -14.92
C GLY A 518 2.38 15.60 -13.63
N ALA A 519 2.77 15.02 -12.48
CA ALA A 519 2.26 15.43 -11.17
C ALA A 519 2.41 16.93 -10.91
N ALA A 520 1.55 17.46 -10.05
CA ALA A 520 1.63 18.86 -9.63
C ALA A 520 1.37 19.00 -8.14
N ALA A 521 1.98 20.01 -7.55
CA ALA A 521 1.77 20.36 -6.15
C ALA A 521 1.72 21.87 -5.93
N VAL A 522 1.02 22.30 -4.88
CA VAL A 522 0.90 23.71 -4.50
C VAL A 522 1.12 23.93 -3.02
N THR A 523 1.80 25.03 -2.72
CA THR A 523 1.93 25.61 -1.38
C THR A 523 1.70 27.12 -1.43
N VAL A 524 1.55 27.75 -0.27
CA VAL A 524 1.57 29.21 -0.12
C VAL A 524 2.81 29.60 0.67
N SER A 525 3.56 30.58 0.16
CA SER A 525 4.75 31.14 0.81
C SER A 525 4.60 32.65 0.91
N GLY A 526 4.22 33.14 2.09
CA GLY A 526 4.00 34.56 2.34
C GLY A 526 2.77 35.09 1.61
N GLN A 527 2.97 35.81 0.50
CA GLN A 527 1.89 36.34 -0.35
C GLN A 527 1.92 35.75 -1.77
N ASP A 528 2.70 34.69 -1.98
CA ASP A 528 2.79 34.02 -3.27
C ASP A 528 2.27 32.58 -3.15
N VAL A 529 1.51 32.14 -4.15
CA VAL A 529 1.17 30.72 -4.36
C VAL A 529 2.30 30.09 -5.15
N VAL A 530 2.98 29.11 -4.58
CA VAL A 530 4.06 28.39 -5.25
C VAL A 530 3.53 27.08 -5.78
N VAL A 531 3.74 26.82 -7.06
CA VAL A 531 3.31 25.59 -7.75
C VAL A 531 4.51 24.88 -8.37
N ALA A 532 4.52 23.56 -8.25
CA ALA A 532 5.41 22.65 -8.96
C ALA A 532 4.59 21.83 -9.96
N ALA A 533 5.12 21.66 -11.16
CA ALA A 533 4.52 20.80 -12.19
C ALA A 533 5.62 19.98 -12.88
N VAL A 534 5.49 18.67 -12.85
CA VAL A 534 6.46 17.73 -13.40
C VAL A 534 6.31 17.66 -14.92
N GLY A 535 7.41 17.90 -15.63
CA GLY A 535 7.54 17.74 -17.07
C GLY A 535 8.65 16.76 -17.44
N SER A 536 8.84 16.53 -18.73
CA SER A 536 9.84 15.56 -19.20
C SER A 536 11.27 16.06 -18.92
N GLY A 537 11.98 15.37 -18.02
CA GLY A 537 13.33 15.63 -17.57
C GLY A 537 13.49 16.72 -16.50
N PHE A 538 12.39 17.34 -16.05
CA PHE A 538 12.46 18.45 -15.07
C PHE A 538 11.12 18.72 -14.38
N THR A 539 11.18 19.37 -13.23
CA THR A 539 10.03 19.91 -12.52
C THR A 539 10.08 21.43 -12.61
N GLU A 540 9.02 22.04 -13.14
CA GLU A 540 8.86 23.49 -13.22
C GLU A 540 8.26 24.02 -11.92
N VAL A 541 8.90 25.00 -11.29
CA VAL A 541 8.42 25.63 -10.05
C VAL A 541 8.19 27.12 -10.29
N LYS A 542 7.01 27.63 -9.94
CA LYS A 542 6.62 29.04 -10.16
C LYS A 542 6.06 29.65 -8.88
N ALA A 543 6.45 30.88 -8.57
CA ALA A 543 5.78 31.68 -7.54
C ALA A 543 4.82 32.68 -8.19
N LEU A 544 3.54 32.50 -7.93
CA LEU A 544 2.44 33.30 -8.47
C LEU A 544 2.00 34.32 -7.42
N PRO A 545 2.11 35.63 -7.69
CA PRO A 545 1.74 36.63 -6.69
C PRO A 545 0.22 36.67 -6.45
N SER A 546 -0.18 36.81 -5.18
CA SER A 546 -1.59 37.07 -4.81
C SER A 546 -1.94 38.57 -4.78
N GLU A 547 -0.95 39.44 -5.04
CA GLU A 547 -1.10 40.89 -5.08
C GLU A 547 -0.48 41.52 -6.33
N GLY A 548 -1.09 42.61 -6.79
CA GLY A 548 -0.61 43.40 -7.93
C GLY A 548 -1.21 42.98 -9.27
N ASP A 549 -1.12 43.86 -10.27
CA ASP A 549 -1.72 43.69 -11.60
C ASP A 549 -0.92 42.74 -12.52
N ARG A 550 0.03 41.99 -11.95
CA ARG A 550 0.96 41.13 -12.69
C ARG A 550 0.39 39.72 -12.81
N ARG A 551 0.12 39.29 -14.06
CA ARG A 551 -0.21 37.89 -14.41
C ARG A 551 1.02 37.00 -14.57
N GLU A 552 2.21 37.57 -14.51
CA GLU A 552 3.46 36.81 -14.63
C GLU A 552 3.94 36.31 -13.27
N PRO A 553 4.51 35.09 -13.20
CA PRO A 553 5.17 34.61 -11.99
C PRO A 553 6.24 35.60 -11.50
N ARG A 554 6.34 35.80 -10.18
CA ARG A 554 7.43 36.56 -9.56
C ARG A 554 8.80 36.00 -9.95
N TRP A 555 8.87 34.67 -10.00
CA TRP A 555 9.99 33.91 -10.54
C TRP A 555 9.49 32.55 -11.04
N SER A 556 10.30 31.93 -11.89
CA SER A 556 10.11 30.57 -12.37
C SER A 556 11.46 29.85 -12.40
N ALA A 557 11.47 28.59 -12.00
CA ALA A 557 12.66 27.77 -11.93
C ALA A 557 12.39 26.40 -12.56
N ARG A 558 13.42 25.78 -13.13
CA ARG A 558 13.38 24.38 -13.59
C ARG A 558 14.37 23.60 -12.74
N VAL A 559 13.84 22.66 -11.96
CA VAL A 559 14.65 21.72 -11.19
C VAL A 559 14.85 20.48 -12.04
N PRO A 560 16.09 20.01 -12.25
CA PRO A 560 16.38 18.92 -13.18
C PRO A 560 16.02 17.56 -12.55
N PHE A 561 14.73 17.28 -12.36
CA PHE A 561 14.23 15.96 -11.96
C PHE A 561 12.79 15.72 -12.39
N GLU A 562 12.43 14.47 -12.68
CA GLU A 562 11.11 14.03 -13.17
C GLU A 562 10.52 12.97 -12.23
N PRO A 563 9.91 13.37 -11.11
CA PRO A 563 9.30 12.45 -10.16
C PRO A 563 7.87 12.04 -10.54
N GLU A 564 7.46 10.83 -10.14
CA GLU A 564 6.08 10.36 -10.32
C GLU A 564 5.10 11.13 -9.42
N GLY A 565 5.50 11.41 -8.18
CA GLY A 565 4.79 12.26 -7.23
C GLY A 565 5.63 13.48 -6.86
N VAL A 566 5.00 14.64 -6.62
CA VAL A 566 5.72 15.85 -6.16
C VAL A 566 5.00 16.46 -4.97
N LYS A 567 5.77 16.96 -4.00
CA LYS A 567 5.27 17.67 -2.81
C LYS A 567 6.02 19.00 -2.65
N LEU A 568 5.31 19.99 -2.12
CA LEU A 568 5.86 21.34 -1.87
C LEU A 568 5.67 21.76 -0.43
N THR A 569 6.75 22.28 0.16
CA THR A 569 6.75 22.80 1.53
C THR A 569 7.42 24.17 1.58
N ALA A 570 6.73 25.18 2.11
CA ALA A 570 7.34 26.47 2.39
C ALA A 570 7.99 26.47 3.79
N VAL A 571 9.30 26.71 3.88
CA VAL A 571 10.07 26.73 5.13
C VAL A 571 10.81 28.05 5.26
N GLY A 572 10.20 29.01 5.96
CA GLY A 572 10.75 30.37 6.05
C GLY A 572 10.86 31.05 4.68
N ASP A 573 12.09 31.32 4.22
CA ASP A 573 12.40 31.89 2.90
C ASP A 573 12.85 30.81 1.89
N LEU A 574 12.54 29.54 2.14
CA LEU A 574 12.88 28.40 1.29
C LEU A 574 11.62 27.68 0.80
N ILE A 575 11.72 27.09 -0.38
CA ILE A 575 10.75 26.15 -0.93
C ILE A 575 11.44 24.80 -1.04
N VAL A 576 10.96 23.80 -0.31
CA VAL A 576 11.38 22.41 -0.44
C VAL A 576 10.47 21.74 -1.46
N VAL A 577 11.08 21.04 -2.41
CA VAL A 577 10.43 20.29 -3.47
C VAL A 577 10.88 18.84 -3.33
N ASP A 578 9.96 18.01 -2.89
CA ASP A 578 10.19 16.57 -2.76
C ASP A 578 9.56 15.87 -3.96
N GLY A 579 10.32 14.97 -4.56
CA GLY A 579 9.84 14.14 -5.64
C GLY A 579 10.07 12.68 -5.30
N ASP A 580 9.01 11.92 -5.47
CA ASP A 580 8.99 10.49 -5.21
C ASP A 580 9.25 9.75 -6.53
N ASN A 581 10.07 8.69 -6.47
CA ASN A 581 10.37 7.80 -7.61
C ASN A 581 10.79 8.57 -8.89
N SER A 582 11.92 9.28 -8.84
CA SER A 582 12.35 10.16 -9.94
C SER A 582 12.93 9.39 -11.13
N ALA A 583 12.27 9.48 -12.29
CA ALA A 583 12.67 8.83 -13.54
C ALA A 583 14.05 9.28 -14.04
N THR A 584 14.43 10.53 -13.80
CA THR A 584 15.77 11.06 -14.13
C THR A 584 16.86 10.65 -13.14
N ASP A 585 16.48 10.07 -12.01
CA ASP A 585 17.37 9.69 -10.92
C ASP A 585 17.35 8.19 -10.65
N GLY A 586 16.89 7.38 -11.61
CA GLY A 586 16.89 5.92 -11.47
C GLY A 586 15.86 5.39 -10.48
N GLY A 587 14.77 6.14 -10.25
CA GLY A 587 13.69 5.76 -9.34
C GLY A 587 13.93 6.16 -7.88
N ASP A 588 15.01 6.88 -7.57
CA ASP A 588 15.23 7.39 -6.22
C ASP A 588 14.27 8.53 -5.87
N ASP A 589 13.96 8.66 -4.59
CA ASP A 589 13.38 9.87 -4.04
C ASP A 589 14.40 11.01 -4.01
N VAL A 590 13.97 12.21 -4.38
CA VAL A 590 14.84 13.37 -4.56
C VAL A 590 14.25 14.60 -3.89
N ARG A 591 15.09 15.29 -3.11
CA ARG A 591 14.77 16.59 -2.53
C ARG A 591 15.55 17.69 -3.23
N ALA A 592 14.85 18.75 -3.61
CA ALA A 592 15.44 20.00 -4.05
C ALA A 592 14.98 21.15 -3.14
N VAL A 593 15.86 22.11 -2.90
CA VAL A 593 15.52 23.31 -2.12
C VAL A 593 15.80 24.56 -2.92
N LEU A 594 14.81 25.43 -3.03
CA LEU A 594 14.87 26.70 -3.74
C LEU A 594 14.72 27.87 -2.76
N SER A 595 15.25 29.01 -3.15
CA SER A 595 14.96 30.30 -2.51
C SER A 595 13.51 30.71 -2.81
N ALA A 596 12.69 30.96 -1.80
CA ALA A 596 11.32 31.47 -1.98
C ALA A 596 11.30 32.91 -2.56
N VAL A 597 12.41 33.64 -2.42
CA VAL A 597 12.51 35.04 -2.85
C VAL A 597 12.71 35.17 -4.36
N ASP A 598 13.60 34.36 -4.94
CA ASP A 598 14.05 34.49 -6.33
C ASP A 598 14.07 33.17 -7.12
N GLY A 599 13.57 32.07 -6.55
CA GLY A 599 13.48 30.77 -7.22
C GLY A 599 14.82 30.09 -7.48
N LYS A 600 15.94 30.62 -6.97
CA LYS A 600 17.25 30.01 -7.20
C LYS A 600 17.32 28.66 -6.48
N LEU A 601 17.63 27.60 -7.23
CA LEU A 601 17.98 26.29 -6.69
C LEU A 601 19.22 26.42 -5.78
N ARG A 602 19.07 26.04 -4.51
CA ARG A 602 20.15 26.03 -3.52
C ARG A 602 20.95 24.74 -3.62
N TRP A 603 20.25 23.61 -3.58
CA TRP A 603 20.82 22.28 -3.73
C TRP A 603 19.72 21.28 -4.09
N ARG A 604 20.16 20.11 -4.55
CA ARG A 604 19.34 18.96 -4.89
C ARG A 604 20.12 17.70 -4.53
N LYS A 605 19.50 16.73 -3.88
CA LYS A 605 20.12 15.47 -3.46
C LYS A 605 19.10 14.34 -3.44
N LYS A 606 19.59 13.10 -3.57
CA LYS A 606 18.80 11.91 -3.22
C LYS A 606 18.34 12.03 -1.77
N TRP A 607 17.08 11.71 -1.52
CA TRP A 607 16.41 11.77 -0.24
C TRP A 607 15.76 10.44 0.17
N GLU A 608 16.13 9.36 -0.52
CA GLU A 608 15.79 7.97 -0.21
C GLU A 608 16.03 7.62 1.26
N SER A 609 15.14 6.81 1.83
CA SER A 609 15.23 6.33 3.22
C SER A 609 15.27 7.42 4.29
N ARG A 610 14.91 8.67 3.97
CA ARG A 610 14.90 9.78 4.94
C ARG A 610 13.48 10.23 5.27
N THR A 611 13.15 10.20 6.54
CA THR A 611 11.86 10.67 7.06
C THR A 611 12.07 11.96 7.84
N ASP A 612 11.43 13.05 7.42
CA ASP A 612 11.49 14.32 8.15
C ASP A 612 10.79 14.19 9.50
N ILE A 613 11.49 14.52 10.58
CA ILE A 613 10.96 14.51 11.96
C ILE A 613 10.55 15.89 12.41
N ALA A 614 11.39 16.89 12.16
CA ALA A 614 11.18 18.22 12.71
C ALA A 614 11.86 19.31 11.90
N TYR A 615 11.14 20.42 11.67
CA TYR A 615 11.72 21.63 11.10
C TYR A 615 12.21 22.57 12.23
N LEU A 616 13.52 22.83 12.25
CA LEU A 616 14.18 23.70 13.23
C LEU A 616 14.63 25.00 12.56
N GLY A 617 13.71 25.96 12.47
CA GLY A 617 13.93 27.18 11.68
C GLY A 617 14.04 26.83 10.20
N THR A 618 15.25 26.92 9.63
CA THR A 618 15.55 26.49 8.24
C THR A 618 16.44 25.25 8.19
N ASP A 619 16.42 24.43 9.23
CA ASP A 619 17.02 23.11 9.24
C ASP A 619 15.90 22.06 9.37
N VAL A 620 16.23 20.82 9.04
CA VAL A 620 15.36 19.67 9.26
C VAL A 620 16.12 18.61 10.04
N VAL A 621 15.48 17.98 11.02
CA VAL A 621 15.93 16.73 11.63
C VAL A 621 15.24 15.61 10.89
N VAL A 622 16.01 14.63 10.41
CA VAL A 622 15.53 13.47 9.67
C VAL A 622 15.93 12.19 10.41
N ASP A 623 15.03 11.22 10.39
CA ASP A 623 15.39 9.83 10.63
C ASP A 623 15.85 9.23 9.30
N VAL A 624 16.81 8.32 9.37
CA VAL A 624 17.30 7.57 8.23
C VAL A 624 17.33 6.10 8.59
N ASP A 625 16.45 5.35 7.95
CA ASP A 625 16.42 3.91 8.05
C ASP A 625 17.21 3.28 6.90
N ASN A 626 18.43 2.87 7.20
CA ASN A 626 19.20 2.03 6.31
C ASN A 626 19.12 0.61 6.84
N SER A 627 18.50 -0.30 6.08
CA SER A 627 18.33 -1.75 6.36
C SER A 627 19.57 -2.55 6.81
N PHE A 628 20.75 -1.93 6.84
CA PHE A 628 22.02 -2.51 7.28
C PHE A 628 22.66 -1.82 8.51
N ASP A 629 22.36 -0.54 8.78
CA ASP A 629 23.04 0.26 9.82
C ASP A 629 22.09 0.74 10.94
N GLY A 630 20.82 0.31 10.90
CA GLY A 630 19.75 0.76 11.82
C GLY A 630 19.33 2.22 11.62
N HIS A 631 18.39 2.69 12.45
CA HIS A 631 17.89 4.07 12.45
C HIS A 631 19.01 5.08 12.74
N GLN A 632 18.97 6.25 12.11
CA GLN A 632 19.97 7.31 12.29
C GLN A 632 19.33 8.68 12.26
N LEU A 633 19.59 9.48 13.29
CA LEU A 633 19.17 10.87 13.30
C LEU A 633 20.21 11.78 12.66
N LEU A 634 19.77 12.59 11.69
CA LEU A 634 20.59 13.64 11.10
C LEU A 634 19.89 14.97 11.18
N ARG A 635 20.66 16.03 11.43
CA ARG A 635 20.20 17.40 11.20
C ARG A 635 20.81 17.92 9.91
N VAL A 636 19.96 18.32 8.98
CA VAL A 636 20.35 18.89 7.70
C VAL A 636 19.99 20.37 7.66
N ASP A 637 20.95 21.20 7.29
CA ASP A 637 20.72 22.61 7.00
C ASP A 637 20.03 22.76 5.65
N LEU A 638 18.78 23.24 5.61
CA LEU A 638 18.05 23.31 4.34
C LEU A 638 18.55 24.41 3.40
N ARG A 639 19.37 25.37 3.87
CA ARG A 639 19.94 26.40 2.97
C ARG A 639 21.09 25.86 2.16
N THR A 640 21.86 24.94 2.73
CA THR A 640 23.12 24.44 2.17
C THR A 640 23.08 22.96 1.80
N GLY A 641 22.14 22.21 2.36
CA GLY A 641 22.04 20.75 2.27
C GLY A 641 23.12 20.04 3.08
N ALA A 642 23.86 20.76 3.93
CA ALA A 642 24.94 20.19 4.73
C ALA A 642 24.37 19.50 5.97
N GLU A 643 24.91 18.33 6.28
CA GLU A 643 24.68 17.66 7.56
C GLU A 643 25.39 18.45 8.66
N LYS A 644 24.63 18.90 9.66
CA LYS A 644 25.15 19.62 10.84
C LYS A 644 25.63 18.65 11.91
N TRP A 645 24.90 17.57 12.11
CA TRP A 645 25.29 16.46 12.97
C TRP A 645 24.54 15.20 12.54
N LYS A 646 25.13 14.06 12.90
CA LYS A 646 24.59 12.72 12.71
C LYS A 646 24.74 11.95 14.03
N ARG A 647 23.73 11.18 14.41
CA ARG A 647 23.72 10.35 15.60
C ARG A 647 23.08 9.01 15.28
N VAL A 648 23.76 7.93 15.68
CA VAL A 648 23.16 6.59 15.75
C VAL A 648 22.53 6.48 17.15
N PRO A 649 21.24 6.10 17.26
CA PRO A 649 20.61 5.79 18.52
C PRO A 649 21.28 4.65 19.29
N GLY A 650 20.90 4.49 20.55
CA GLY A 650 21.51 3.51 21.45
C GLY A 650 21.10 2.07 21.16
N SER A 651 19.94 1.88 20.52
CA SER A 651 19.39 0.59 20.11
C SER A 651 19.03 0.59 18.61
N GLU A 652 19.04 -0.60 18.00
CA GLU A 652 18.68 -0.79 16.58
C GLU A 652 17.18 -0.54 16.30
N GLU A 653 16.34 -0.57 17.34
CA GLU A 653 14.88 -0.35 17.29
C GLU A 653 14.47 0.98 17.95
N THR A 654 15.36 1.98 17.96
CA THR A 654 14.96 3.31 18.42
C THR A 654 14.04 3.94 17.38
N LEU A 655 12.76 3.97 17.68
CA LEU A 655 11.75 4.60 16.84
C LEU A 655 11.70 6.09 17.16
N VAL A 656 11.75 6.87 16.09
CA VAL A 656 11.49 8.31 16.19
C VAL A 656 10.12 8.64 15.61
N ILE A 657 9.51 7.84 14.71
CA ILE A 657 8.21 8.11 14.07
C ILE A 657 7.45 6.78 13.76
N ASP A 658 6.11 6.83 13.81
CA ASP A 658 5.14 5.91 13.16
C ASP A 658 5.15 6.14 11.64
N ASP A 659 5.59 5.15 10.84
CA ASP A 659 5.47 4.83 9.38
C ASP A 659 5.04 5.90 8.32
N HIS A 660 4.95 7.17 8.67
CA HIS A 660 4.27 8.22 7.93
C HIS A 660 5.18 9.45 7.90
N ARG A 661 5.55 9.88 6.70
CA ARG A 661 6.27 11.15 6.47
C ARG A 661 5.47 12.28 7.12
N VAL A 662 6.13 13.17 7.88
CA VAL A 662 5.50 14.42 8.35
C VAL A 662 4.88 15.12 7.16
N GLU A 663 3.55 15.08 7.05
CA GLU A 663 2.84 15.90 6.07
C GLU A 663 3.00 17.34 6.54
N PRO A 664 3.75 18.17 5.79
CA PRO A 664 3.88 19.53 6.19
C PRO A 664 2.50 20.16 6.11
N VAL A 665 2.11 20.81 7.21
CA VAL A 665 1.37 22.07 7.12
C VAL A 665 2.02 22.80 5.96
N ARG A 666 1.26 23.05 4.90
CA ARG A 666 1.84 23.45 3.60
C ARG A 666 2.74 24.70 3.73
N GLN A 667 2.69 25.42 4.86
CA GLN A 667 3.72 26.36 5.30
C GLN A 667 4.20 26.12 6.75
N TRP A 668 5.53 26.14 6.99
CA TRP A 668 6.17 26.20 8.31
C TRP A 668 6.68 27.62 8.61
N VAL A 669 6.11 28.25 9.65
CA VAL A 669 6.58 29.55 10.14
C VAL A 669 7.48 29.30 11.34
N GLY A 670 8.80 29.44 11.16
CA GLY A 670 9.77 29.25 12.24
C GLY A 670 9.41 30.07 13.49
N ALA A 671 9.37 29.42 14.65
CA ALA A 671 9.04 30.08 15.91
C ALA A 671 10.10 31.13 16.29
N LYS A 672 9.67 32.36 16.59
CA LYS A 672 10.49 33.33 17.34
C LYS A 672 10.16 33.22 18.82
N GLY A 673 11.12 32.71 19.60
CA GLY A 673 11.13 32.83 21.06
C GLY A 673 10.30 31.78 21.80
N GLY A 674 10.94 30.66 22.17
CA GLY A 674 10.64 29.86 23.38
C GLY A 674 9.24 29.24 23.56
N VAL A 675 8.28 29.52 22.68
CA VAL A 675 6.94 28.96 22.66
C VAL A 675 6.78 28.36 21.27
N LEU A 676 6.45 27.06 21.20
CA LEU A 676 6.05 26.40 19.96
C LEU A 676 4.96 27.27 19.30
N PRO A 677 4.91 27.40 17.96
CA PRO A 677 3.70 27.89 17.32
C PRO A 677 2.53 27.06 17.86
N ALA A 678 1.33 27.64 17.98
CA ALA A 678 0.15 26.79 18.06
C ALA A 678 0.30 25.78 16.92
N VAL A 679 0.36 24.49 17.25
CA VAL A 679 0.49 23.42 16.26
C VAL A 679 -0.71 23.64 15.34
N GLU A 680 -0.51 24.15 14.14
CA GLU A 680 -1.60 24.40 13.19
C GLU A 680 -1.44 23.39 12.05
N GLY A 681 -2.41 22.48 11.83
CA GLY A 681 -2.35 21.44 10.79
C GLY A 681 -2.32 19.98 11.29
N THR A 682 -2.13 19.03 10.36
CA THR A 682 -1.93 17.58 10.57
C THR A 682 -0.47 17.31 10.86
N LEU A 683 0.05 17.83 11.99
CA LEU A 683 1.39 17.49 12.43
C LEU A 683 1.33 16.08 13.05
N HIS A 684 1.52 15.09 12.19
CA HIS A 684 1.86 13.74 12.62
C HIS A 684 3.21 13.80 13.34
N ASP A 685 3.09 13.87 14.68
CA ASP A 685 4.13 13.55 15.66
C ASP A 685 5.02 14.72 16.04
N ALA A 686 4.45 15.59 16.88
CA ALA A 686 5.23 16.51 17.70
C ALA A 686 6.13 15.69 18.65
N LEU A 687 7.26 15.22 18.15
CA LEU A 687 8.33 14.56 18.90
C LEU A 687 9.30 15.59 19.50
N THR A 688 9.04 16.87 19.19
CA THR A 688 9.88 17.97 19.59
C THR A 688 9.49 18.49 20.96
N ALA A 689 10.46 18.44 21.88
CA ALA A 689 10.40 19.06 23.18
C ALA A 689 10.72 20.57 23.05
N GLY A 690 9.83 21.33 22.42
CA GLY A 690 10.09 22.73 22.08
C GLY A 690 10.92 22.87 20.79
N THR A 691 11.65 23.98 20.64
CA THR A 691 12.40 24.27 19.39
C THR A 691 13.81 23.70 19.36
N ASP A 692 14.23 22.96 20.39
CA ASP A 692 15.65 22.62 20.58
C ASP A 692 15.89 21.20 21.11
N ALA A 693 14.86 20.36 21.13
CA ALA A 693 14.97 18.97 21.55
C ALA A 693 13.99 18.04 20.80
N VAL A 694 14.40 16.78 20.63
CA VAL A 694 13.63 15.66 20.08
C VAL A 694 13.59 14.56 21.13
N VAL A 695 12.50 13.82 21.21
CA VAL A 695 12.37 12.64 22.09
C VAL A 695 12.52 11.38 21.26
N GLU A 696 13.28 10.43 21.79
CA GLU A 696 13.45 9.07 21.27
C GLU A 696 12.75 8.11 22.23
N LEU A 697 12.03 7.14 21.67
CA LEU A 697 11.38 6.05 22.40
C LEU A 697 12.03 4.72 22.01
N GLU A 698 12.37 3.94 23.02
CA GLU A 698 12.90 2.58 22.91
C GLU A 698 11.86 1.66 23.57
N GLU A 699 10.83 1.25 22.81
CA GLU A 699 9.65 0.56 23.37
C GLU A 699 10.02 -0.74 24.09
N ASP A 700 10.81 -1.58 23.43
CA ASP A 700 11.26 -2.89 23.92
C ASP A 700 12.01 -2.79 25.26
N GLU A 701 12.75 -1.70 25.45
CA GLU A 701 13.45 -1.42 26.70
C GLU A 701 12.57 -0.67 27.72
N GLY A 702 11.42 -0.12 27.27
CA GLY A 702 10.57 0.78 28.04
C GLY A 702 11.31 2.04 28.47
N ARG A 703 12.16 2.58 27.58
CA ARG A 703 13.05 3.72 27.84
C ARG A 703 12.83 4.84 26.84
N GLY A 704 13.27 6.03 27.21
CA GLY A 704 13.32 7.16 26.30
C GLY A 704 14.52 8.04 26.55
N ALA A 705 14.83 8.88 25.56
CA ALA A 705 15.87 9.89 25.63
C ALA A 705 15.37 11.24 25.11
N VAL A 706 15.75 12.32 25.78
CA VAL A 706 15.59 13.69 25.25
C VAL A 706 16.91 14.07 24.61
N VAL A 707 16.91 14.28 23.30
CA VAL A 707 18.09 14.68 22.52
C VAL A 707 18.03 16.17 22.22
N ASN A 708 19.12 16.88 22.42
CA ASN A 708 19.24 18.27 22.03
C ASN A 708 19.29 18.34 20.49
N ALA A 709 18.23 18.86 19.87
CA ALA A 709 18.09 18.90 18.43
C ALA A 709 19.10 19.84 17.75
N VAL A 710 19.70 20.77 18.50
CA VAL A 710 20.74 21.66 17.99
C VAL A 710 22.09 20.94 17.90
N THR A 711 22.44 20.13 18.90
CA THR A 711 23.78 19.54 19.05
C THR A 711 23.85 18.03 18.77
N GLY A 712 22.69 17.36 18.67
CA GLY A 712 22.59 15.91 18.61
C GLY A 712 22.93 15.19 19.92
N LYS A 713 23.26 15.90 21.00
CA LYS A 713 23.68 15.28 22.26
C LYS A 713 22.49 14.93 23.15
N PRO A 714 22.48 13.78 23.83
CA PRO A 714 21.46 13.46 24.82
C PRO A 714 21.50 14.47 25.97
N ARG A 715 20.34 15.00 26.35
CA ARG A 715 20.13 15.84 27.54
C ARG A 715 19.85 14.97 28.77
N SER A 716 19.03 13.94 28.59
CA SER A 716 18.62 13.02 29.64
C SER A 716 18.03 11.75 29.04
N SER A 717 18.11 10.63 29.74
CA SER A 717 17.39 9.40 29.43
C SER A 717 16.78 8.82 30.70
N GLY A 718 15.80 7.93 30.55
CA GLY A 718 15.10 7.33 31.69
C GLY A 718 13.98 6.37 31.26
N PRO A 719 13.28 5.77 32.23
CA PRO A 719 12.16 4.88 31.94
C PRO A 719 11.02 5.64 31.28
N LEU A 720 10.55 5.15 30.13
CA LEU A 720 9.42 5.68 29.39
C LEU A 720 8.64 4.49 28.80
N PRO A 721 7.81 3.81 29.60
CA PRO A 721 7.08 2.62 29.16
C PRO A 721 5.80 3.06 28.43
N LEU A 722 5.97 3.53 27.20
CA LEU A 722 4.91 3.92 26.28
C LEU A 722 4.94 3.02 25.03
N GLN A 723 3.76 2.82 24.43
CA GLN A 723 3.61 2.16 23.14
C GLN A 723 4.14 3.09 22.04
N ASP A 724 4.77 2.53 21.01
CA ASP A 724 5.35 3.24 19.88
C ASP A 724 4.32 3.95 19.00
N ASP A 725 3.14 3.35 18.80
CA ASP A 725 2.12 3.82 17.86
C ASP A 725 1.35 5.07 18.35
N PHE A 726 1.30 5.32 19.67
CA PHE A 726 0.32 6.26 20.25
C PHE A 726 0.90 7.23 21.28
N TRP A 727 1.80 8.12 20.85
CA TRP A 727 2.38 9.15 21.72
C TRP A 727 2.69 10.50 21.05
N THR A 728 2.90 11.53 21.87
CA THR A 728 3.27 12.88 21.44
C THR A 728 4.04 13.62 22.54
N VAL A 729 4.78 14.66 22.18
CA VAL A 729 5.47 15.57 23.10
C VAL A 729 4.74 16.90 23.13
N PHE A 730 4.25 17.28 24.30
CA PHE A 730 3.54 18.54 24.47
C PHE A 730 3.71 19.12 25.87
N ALA A 731 3.81 20.45 25.94
CA ALA A 731 3.87 21.22 27.18
C ALA A 731 4.86 20.68 28.23
N GLY A 732 6.03 20.24 27.78
CA GLY A 732 7.09 19.73 28.66
C GLY A 732 6.94 18.26 29.07
N GLN A 733 6.04 17.52 28.43
CA GLN A 733 5.73 16.12 28.75
C GLN A 733 5.71 15.26 27.49
N VAL A 734 6.04 13.99 27.65
CA VAL A 734 5.69 12.92 26.69
C VAL A 734 4.37 12.34 27.14
N VAL A 735 3.39 12.29 26.25
CA VAL A 735 2.04 11.80 26.53
C VAL A 735 1.72 10.68 25.57
N GLY A 736 1.32 9.52 26.08
CA GLY A 736 0.98 8.36 25.25
C GLY A 736 0.34 7.23 26.05
N VAL A 737 0.16 6.08 25.40
CA VAL A 737 -0.41 4.87 26.01
C VAL A 737 0.69 4.06 26.69
N GLN A 738 0.50 3.64 27.95
CA GLN A 738 1.50 2.84 28.67
C GLN A 738 1.61 1.40 28.14
N ASN A 739 2.84 0.86 28.15
CA ASN A 739 3.10 -0.57 27.93
C ASN A 739 2.62 -1.38 29.15
N GLU A 740 1.42 -1.97 29.12
CA GLU A 740 1.00 -2.94 30.13
C GLU A 740 1.20 -4.38 29.63
N ALA A 741 2.25 -5.04 30.10
CA ALA A 741 2.30 -6.49 30.25
C ALA A 741 1.31 -7.03 31.33
N VAL A 742 0.19 -6.34 31.63
CA VAL A 742 -0.66 -6.59 32.81
C VAL A 742 -2.16 -6.69 32.45
N GLY A 743 -2.52 -7.72 31.69
CA GLY A 743 -3.59 -8.64 32.09
C GLY A 743 -5.06 -8.18 32.20
N LYS A 744 -5.49 -7.03 31.66
CA LYS A 744 -6.93 -6.65 31.72
C LYS A 744 -7.56 -5.97 30.50
N GLY A 745 -6.88 -5.86 29.36
CA GLY A 745 -7.48 -5.33 28.12
C GLY A 745 -8.03 -3.91 28.26
N ARG A 746 -7.24 -3.01 28.86
CA ARG A 746 -7.58 -1.60 29.04
C ARG A 746 -6.34 -0.75 28.78
N ASP A 747 -6.50 0.32 28.01
CA ASP A 747 -5.41 1.26 27.79
C ASP A 747 -5.26 2.24 28.96
N VAL A 748 -4.04 2.70 29.18
CA VAL A 748 -3.74 3.72 30.18
C VAL A 748 -3.01 4.86 29.51
N LEU A 749 -3.72 5.98 29.29
CA LEU A 749 -3.09 7.20 28.82
C LEU A 749 -2.29 7.83 29.97
N ALA A 750 -1.02 8.15 29.74
CA ALA A 750 -0.14 8.71 30.75
C ALA A 750 0.72 9.83 30.19
N GLY A 751 1.05 10.79 31.06
CA GLY A 751 2.02 11.84 30.80
C GLY A 751 3.27 11.66 31.65
N TYR A 752 4.43 11.79 31.05
CA TYR A 752 5.75 11.72 31.68
C TYR A 752 6.47 13.04 31.47
N LYS A 753 7.10 13.58 32.51
CA LYS A 753 7.88 14.82 32.40
C LYS A 753 9.11 14.59 31.53
N LEU A 754 9.42 15.50 30.61
CA LEU A 754 10.66 15.42 29.82
C LEU A 754 11.92 15.42 30.70
N SER A 755 11.87 16.07 31.86
CA SER A 755 12.94 16.01 32.85
C SER A 755 12.95 14.63 33.54
N GLY A 756 13.74 13.71 32.99
CA GLY A 756 13.99 12.39 33.59
C GLY A 756 12.84 11.39 33.48
N PHE A 757 11.84 11.65 32.65
CA PHE A 757 10.70 10.76 32.37
C PHE A 757 9.94 10.29 33.62
N GLY A 758 9.86 11.15 34.65
CA GLY A 758 9.02 10.88 35.81
C GLY A 758 7.53 10.97 35.46
N LEU A 759 6.75 9.95 35.82
CA LEU A 759 5.29 9.93 35.64
C LEU A 759 4.66 11.19 36.25
N ALA A 760 4.01 11.99 35.42
CA ALA A 760 3.28 13.20 35.82
C ALA A 760 1.84 12.85 36.18
N TRP A 761 1.18 12.04 35.36
CA TRP A 761 -0.21 11.64 35.55
C TRP A 761 -0.54 10.37 34.75
N LYS A 762 -1.65 9.73 35.12
CA LYS A 762 -2.24 8.60 34.40
C LYS A 762 -3.76 8.71 34.39
N MET A 763 -4.36 8.27 33.30
CA MET A 763 -5.80 8.22 33.08
C MET A 763 -6.13 6.82 32.53
N PRO A 764 -6.47 5.86 33.41
CA PRO A 764 -6.91 4.54 32.98
C PRO A 764 -8.22 4.66 32.21
N LEU A 765 -8.31 4.02 31.03
CA LEU A 765 -9.56 3.92 30.29
C LEU A 765 -10.44 2.79 30.83
N PRO A 766 -11.78 2.90 30.66
CA PRO A 766 -12.70 1.78 30.82
C PRO A 766 -12.29 0.56 29.97
N ALA A 767 -12.69 -0.64 30.39
CA ALA A 767 -12.43 -1.86 29.62
C ALA A 767 -13.15 -1.82 28.26
N GLY A 768 -12.49 -2.36 27.23
CA GLY A 768 -13.01 -2.37 25.85
C GLY A 768 -12.84 -1.04 25.11
N GLN A 769 -12.03 -0.13 25.66
CA GLN A 769 -11.67 1.11 24.99
C GLN A 769 -10.19 1.14 24.68
N THR A 770 -9.89 1.49 23.43
CA THR A 770 -8.54 1.60 22.90
C THR A 770 -8.27 3.05 22.48
N VAL A 771 -7.03 3.49 22.66
CA VAL A 771 -6.56 4.78 22.15
C VAL A 771 -6.02 4.54 20.75
N GLU A 772 -6.63 5.19 19.77
CA GLU A 772 -6.22 5.08 18.36
C GLU A 772 -5.26 6.20 17.94
N ARG A 773 -5.21 7.30 18.73
CA ARG A 773 -4.38 8.47 18.42
C ARG A 773 -4.23 9.40 19.61
N VAL A 774 -3.08 10.05 19.74
CA VAL A 774 -2.82 11.08 20.77
C VAL A 774 -2.16 12.30 20.12
N LYS A 775 -2.79 13.49 20.17
CA LYS A 775 -2.22 14.73 19.60
C LYS A 775 -2.49 15.95 20.49
N PRO A 776 -1.63 16.99 20.47
CA PRO A 776 -1.95 18.27 21.09
C PRO A 776 -3.22 18.86 20.48
N CYS A 777 -4.08 19.46 21.30
CA CYS A 777 -5.37 19.97 20.81
C CYS A 777 -5.79 21.31 21.39
N GLY A 778 -4.96 21.91 22.24
CA GLY A 778 -5.26 23.20 22.82
C GLY A 778 -4.18 23.63 23.78
N GLN A 779 -4.41 24.77 24.41
CA GLN A 779 -3.47 25.32 25.38
C GLN A 779 -3.40 24.40 26.61
N PHE A 780 -2.31 23.65 26.74
CA PHE A 780 -2.12 22.59 27.76
C PHE A 780 -3.07 21.40 27.65
N LEU A 781 -3.71 21.20 26.50
CA LEU A 781 -4.57 20.05 26.24
C LEU A 781 -3.92 19.10 25.24
N VAL A 782 -3.92 17.82 25.59
CA VAL A 782 -3.68 16.71 24.65
C VAL A 782 -4.98 15.96 24.50
N CYS A 783 -5.33 15.62 23.28
CA CYS A 783 -6.52 14.86 22.97
C CYS A 783 -6.17 13.46 22.53
N ALA A 784 -6.96 12.50 23.00
CA ALA A 784 -6.91 11.11 22.59
C ALA A 784 -8.18 10.77 21.80
N ALA A 785 -8.01 10.19 20.62
CA ALA A 785 -9.09 9.49 19.93
C ALA A 785 -9.25 8.12 20.59
N ILE A 786 -10.46 7.83 21.06
CA ILE A 786 -10.78 6.61 21.79
C ILE A 786 -11.89 5.89 21.05
N GLU A 787 -11.66 4.64 20.67
CA GLU A 787 -12.67 3.75 20.13
C GLU A 787 -13.39 3.01 21.27
N ALA A 788 -14.72 2.93 21.21
CA ALA A 788 -15.54 2.19 22.17
C ALA A 788 -16.83 1.67 21.51
N ASP A 789 -17.01 0.35 21.41
CA ASP A 789 -18.28 -0.29 20.99
C ASP A 789 -18.92 0.32 19.71
N ALA A 790 -18.13 0.51 18.65
CA ALA A 790 -18.52 1.14 17.37
C ALA A 790 -18.84 2.64 17.41
N GLN A 791 -18.48 3.33 18.50
CA GLN A 791 -18.50 4.80 18.58
C GLN A 791 -17.11 5.34 18.92
N SER A 792 -16.67 6.31 18.14
CA SER A 792 -15.44 7.02 18.42
C SER A 792 -15.70 8.30 19.19
N ARG A 793 -14.81 8.59 20.12
CA ARG A 793 -14.87 9.80 20.92
C ARG A 793 -13.49 10.42 21.04
N VAL A 794 -13.49 11.74 21.08
CA VAL A 794 -12.32 12.52 21.36
C VAL A 794 -12.37 12.95 22.81
N VAL A 795 -11.33 12.64 23.57
CA VAL A 795 -11.19 13.06 24.96
C VAL A 795 -10.00 13.99 25.09
N ALA A 796 -10.24 15.21 25.55
CA ALA A 796 -9.18 16.15 25.90
C ALA A 796 -8.75 15.98 27.35
N VAL A 797 -7.45 15.98 27.58
CA VAL A 797 -6.82 15.81 28.88
C VAL A 797 -5.95 17.02 29.17
N ASP A 798 -6.16 17.64 30.33
CA ASP A 798 -5.29 18.71 30.81
C ASP A 798 -3.98 18.10 31.33
N VAL A 799 -2.89 18.29 30.59
CA VAL A 799 -1.59 17.70 30.88
C VAL A 799 -1.00 18.14 32.22
N ARG A 800 -1.51 19.21 32.85
CA ARG A 800 -1.05 19.65 34.18
C ARG A 800 -1.65 18.82 35.31
N SER A 801 -2.83 18.24 35.08
CA SER A 801 -3.60 17.52 36.09
C SER A 801 -3.86 16.05 35.75
N GLY A 802 -3.76 15.67 34.48
CA GLY A 802 -4.14 14.36 33.95
C GLY A 802 -5.64 14.07 34.00
N LYS A 803 -6.47 15.11 34.15
CA LYS A 803 -7.93 14.97 34.21
C LYS A 803 -8.53 15.25 32.83
N GLU A 804 -9.59 14.52 32.50
CA GLU A 804 -10.49 14.84 31.40
C GLU A 804 -10.95 16.30 31.54
N ALA A 805 -10.60 17.13 30.56
CA ALA A 805 -11.05 18.51 30.44
C ALA A 805 -12.44 18.57 29.78
N TRP A 806 -12.62 17.79 28.71
CA TRP A 806 -13.87 17.62 27.99
C TRP A 806 -13.80 16.39 27.08
N LYS A 807 -14.96 15.97 26.58
CA LYS A 807 -15.07 14.92 25.57
C LYS A 807 -16.16 15.24 24.55
N VAL A 808 -15.94 14.84 23.31
CA VAL A 808 -16.89 15.01 22.20
C VAL A 808 -17.02 13.69 21.45
N SER A 809 -18.25 13.28 21.16
CA SER A 809 -18.52 12.17 20.26
C SER A 809 -18.33 12.64 18.83
N VAL A 810 -17.57 11.90 18.04
CA VAL A 810 -17.38 12.16 16.62
C VAL A 810 -17.86 10.95 15.85
N GLU A 811 -18.55 11.17 14.75
CA GLU A 811 -18.72 10.12 13.75
C GLU A 811 -17.33 9.92 13.16
N SER A 812 -16.59 8.91 13.63
CA SER A 812 -15.34 8.55 12.98
C SER A 812 -15.53 7.24 12.22
N GLY A 813 -15.02 7.21 11.01
CA GLY A 813 -14.66 5.97 10.33
C GLY A 813 -13.43 5.34 10.99
N ASP A 814 -12.92 4.27 10.37
CA ASP A 814 -11.79 3.48 10.86
C ASP A 814 -10.47 4.29 11.02
N ASP A 815 -10.38 5.54 10.52
CA ASP A 815 -9.21 6.43 10.66
C ASP A 815 -9.61 7.88 11.07
N ALA A 816 -9.32 8.30 12.31
CA ALA A 816 -9.66 9.65 12.80
C ALA A 816 -8.67 10.73 12.29
N GLY A 817 -9.15 11.64 11.43
CA GLY A 817 -8.42 12.81 10.95
C GLY A 817 -8.40 13.97 11.92
N TRP A 818 -7.30 14.73 11.97
CA TRP A 818 -7.16 15.83 12.93
C TRP A 818 -6.38 17.03 12.38
N TYR A 819 -7.00 18.21 12.35
CA TYR A 819 -6.30 19.49 12.23
C TYR A 819 -6.36 20.26 13.55
N VAL A 820 -5.21 20.69 14.05
CA VAL A 820 -5.15 21.63 15.18
C VAL A 820 -5.12 23.05 14.64
N THR A 821 -5.72 23.99 15.35
CA THR A 821 -5.62 25.42 15.06
C THR A 821 -5.37 26.19 16.36
N SER A 822 -4.95 27.45 16.28
CA SER A 822 -4.93 28.35 17.44
C SER A 822 -6.30 28.54 18.11
N ALA A 823 -7.39 28.17 17.43
CA ALA A 823 -8.77 28.40 17.79
C ALA A 823 -9.50 27.16 18.34
N GLY A 824 -8.88 25.98 18.29
CA GLY A 824 -9.55 24.71 18.52
C GLY A 824 -9.09 23.66 17.53
N VAL A 825 -9.90 22.65 17.32
CA VAL A 825 -9.57 21.47 16.55
C VAL A 825 -10.65 21.16 15.52
N VAL A 826 -10.24 20.66 14.37
CA VAL A 826 -11.10 20.02 13.38
C VAL A 826 -10.87 18.51 13.43
N VAL A 827 -11.88 17.73 13.81
CA VAL A 827 -11.82 16.26 13.84
C VAL A 827 -12.89 15.66 12.95
N GLY A 828 -12.57 14.59 12.25
CA GLY A 828 -13.55 13.82 11.46
C GLY A 828 -12.92 12.54 10.93
N ASP A 829 -13.48 12.02 9.84
CA ASP A 829 -12.97 10.82 9.17
C ASP A 829 -11.90 11.20 8.13
N ALA A 830 -10.70 10.59 8.19
CA ALA A 830 -9.61 10.80 7.24
C ALA A 830 -9.16 9.52 6.51
N THR A 831 -10.03 8.53 6.37
CA THR A 831 -9.72 7.24 5.72
C THR A 831 -9.10 7.37 4.30
N PHE A 832 -9.24 8.52 3.61
CA PHE A 832 -8.75 8.73 2.23
C PHE A 832 -8.13 10.10 1.94
N GLY A 833 -7.54 10.75 2.96
CA GLY A 833 -6.95 12.09 2.84
C GLY A 833 -7.79 13.14 3.59
N PRO A 834 -8.20 14.26 2.96
CA PRO A 834 -8.78 15.40 3.67
C PRO A 834 -9.98 15.02 4.55
N ILE A 835 -10.11 15.69 5.70
CA ILE A 835 -11.02 15.25 6.78
C ILE A 835 -12.49 15.45 6.36
N SER A 836 -13.24 14.37 6.26
CA SER A 836 -14.68 14.34 5.96
C SER A 836 -15.50 14.38 7.25
N ASP A 837 -16.77 14.81 7.15
CA ASP A 837 -17.72 14.92 8.28
C ASP A 837 -17.17 15.70 9.48
N ALA A 838 -16.33 16.70 9.17
CA ALA A 838 -15.47 17.31 10.16
C ALA A 838 -16.25 18.21 11.14
N VAL A 839 -15.97 18.03 12.42
CA VAL A 839 -16.49 18.83 13.52
C VAL A 839 -15.39 19.75 14.02
N VAL A 840 -15.73 21.02 14.17
CA VAL A 840 -14.89 22.03 14.78
C VAL A 840 -15.20 22.08 16.28
N VAL A 841 -14.24 21.70 17.09
CA VAL A 841 -14.32 21.69 18.55
C VAL A 841 -13.43 22.79 19.13
N GLY A 842 -14.02 23.68 19.91
CA GLY A 842 -13.30 24.75 20.60
C GLY A 842 -12.43 24.21 21.73
N PRO A 843 -11.51 25.03 22.27
CA PRO A 843 -10.60 24.61 23.35
C PRO A 843 -11.35 24.27 24.65
N ASP A 844 -12.58 24.74 24.82
CA ASP A 844 -13.48 24.43 25.94
C ASP A 844 -14.35 23.18 25.70
N GLY A 845 -14.13 22.47 24.59
CA GLY A 845 -14.86 21.26 24.22
C GLY A 845 -16.23 21.51 23.61
N LYS A 846 -16.62 22.77 23.39
CA LYS A 846 -17.87 23.09 22.70
C LYS A 846 -17.69 22.90 21.20
N GLU A 847 -18.67 22.26 20.57
CA GLU A 847 -18.79 22.27 19.12
C GLU A 847 -19.04 23.72 18.65
N LEU A 848 -18.07 24.27 17.93
CA LEU A 848 -18.15 25.60 17.32
C LEU A 848 -18.89 25.54 15.99
N GLY A 849 -18.86 24.38 15.33
CA GLY A 849 -19.68 24.07 14.17
C GLY A 849 -19.23 22.79 13.46
N ARG A 850 -19.96 22.42 12.41
CA ARG A 850 -19.72 21.19 11.63
C ARG A 850 -19.69 21.50 10.15
N LEU A 851 -18.74 20.93 9.42
CA LEU A 851 -18.74 21.04 7.98
C LEU A 851 -20.03 20.45 7.36
N PRO A 852 -20.54 21.03 6.27
CA PRO A 852 -21.71 20.46 5.59
C PRO A 852 -21.48 19.01 5.15
N ASP A 853 -22.55 18.22 5.06
CA ASP A 853 -22.48 16.85 4.54
C ASP A 853 -21.76 16.78 3.18
N GLY A 854 -20.80 15.87 3.07
CA GLY A 854 -19.98 15.68 1.87
C GLY A 854 -18.93 16.77 1.62
N ALA A 855 -18.72 17.69 2.57
CA ALA A 855 -17.57 18.60 2.54
C ALA A 855 -16.33 17.93 3.14
N GLN A 856 -15.16 18.31 2.63
CA GLN A 856 -13.86 17.77 3.03
C GLN A 856 -12.92 18.89 3.41
N ALA A 857 -12.36 18.83 4.62
CA ALA A 857 -11.41 19.78 5.17
C ALA A 857 -10.03 19.56 4.54
N GLU A 858 -9.47 20.57 3.88
CA GLU A 858 -8.26 20.44 3.06
C GLU A 858 -7.00 21.01 3.70
N ALA A 859 -7.13 22.15 4.39
CA ALA A 859 -6.00 22.85 4.98
C ALA A 859 -6.46 23.82 6.07
N VAL A 860 -5.64 23.99 7.11
CA VAL A 860 -5.85 25.01 8.15
C VAL A 860 -4.64 25.91 8.30
N HIS A 861 -4.88 27.18 8.61
CA HIS A 861 -3.83 28.15 8.99
C HIS A 861 -4.44 29.36 9.70
N GLY A 862 -3.85 29.82 10.80
CA GLY A 862 -4.19 31.04 11.53
C GLY A 862 -5.65 31.09 11.98
N GLY A 863 -6.21 29.97 12.43
CA GLY A 863 -7.63 29.85 12.79
C GLY A 863 -8.61 29.85 11.61
N ARG A 864 -8.12 29.63 10.38
CA ARG A 864 -8.96 29.46 9.19
C ARG A 864 -8.87 28.02 8.69
N LEU A 865 -9.97 27.56 8.08
CA LEU A 865 -10.11 26.25 7.45
C LEU A 865 -10.53 26.44 6.00
N ALA A 866 -9.74 25.90 5.07
CA ALA A 866 -10.14 25.69 3.69
C ALA A 866 -10.78 24.31 3.56
N PHE A 867 -11.94 24.24 2.90
CA PHE A 867 -12.63 22.98 2.64
C PHE A 867 -13.24 22.97 1.25
N GLN A 868 -13.47 21.79 0.71
CA GLN A 868 -14.09 21.58 -0.58
C GLN A 868 -15.44 20.87 -0.46
N GLN A 869 -16.33 21.09 -1.43
CA GLN A 869 -17.61 20.39 -1.50
C GLN A 869 -18.06 20.26 -2.97
N ALA A 870 -18.74 19.15 -3.27
CA ALA A 870 -19.47 19.01 -4.52
C ALA A 870 -20.83 19.73 -4.44
N GLY A 871 -21.09 20.62 -5.39
CA GLY A 871 -22.39 21.27 -5.60
C GLY A 871 -23.00 20.90 -6.95
N LEU A 872 -24.28 21.24 -7.14
CA LEU A 872 -24.95 21.14 -8.43
C LEU A 872 -25.07 22.51 -9.09
N LYS A 873 -24.68 22.60 -10.36
CA LYS A 873 -24.91 23.77 -11.21
C LYS A 873 -25.82 23.35 -12.37
N GLY A 874 -27.14 23.50 -12.18
CA GLY A 874 -28.13 22.88 -13.07
C GLY A 874 -28.13 21.36 -12.88
N SER A 875 -27.77 20.61 -13.93
CA SER A 875 -27.66 19.14 -13.90
C SER A 875 -26.22 18.63 -13.77
N GLU A 876 -25.22 19.50 -13.73
CA GLU A 876 -23.81 19.13 -13.68
C GLU A 876 -23.23 19.28 -12.27
N VAL A 877 -22.35 18.34 -11.88
CA VAL A 877 -21.59 18.42 -10.64
C VAL A 877 -20.47 19.45 -10.79
N ALA A 878 -20.39 20.36 -9.83
CA ALA A 878 -19.38 21.41 -9.76
C ALA A 878 -18.74 21.42 -8.38
N TRP A 879 -17.44 21.17 -8.33
CA TRP A 879 -16.66 21.25 -7.11
C TRP A 879 -16.33 22.70 -6.78
N GLN A 880 -16.39 23.01 -5.49
CA GLN A 880 -16.23 24.35 -4.96
C GLN A 880 -15.28 24.32 -3.77
N VAL A 881 -14.52 25.41 -3.60
CA VAL A 881 -13.64 25.64 -2.45
C VAL A 881 -14.18 26.80 -1.63
N PHE A 882 -14.11 26.65 -0.32
CA PHE A 882 -14.57 27.59 0.70
C PHE A 882 -13.45 27.86 1.70
N VAL A 883 -13.50 29.02 2.36
CA VAL A 883 -12.70 29.28 3.56
C VAL A 883 -13.63 29.72 4.69
N ALA A 884 -13.46 29.12 5.86
CA ALA A 884 -14.18 29.48 7.08
C ALA A 884 -13.24 29.90 8.20
N ASP A 885 -13.71 30.82 9.04
CA ASP A 885 -13.12 31.12 10.34
C ASP A 885 -13.57 30.06 11.37
N VAL A 886 -12.61 29.43 12.02
CA VAL A 886 -12.81 28.33 12.97
C VAL A 886 -13.42 28.84 14.29
N VAL A 887 -13.15 30.09 14.68
CA VAL A 887 -13.68 30.70 15.93
C VAL A 887 -15.07 31.32 15.71
N GLY A 888 -15.22 32.07 14.63
CA GLY A 888 -16.38 32.92 14.38
C GLY A 888 -17.45 32.26 13.54
N GLY A 889 -17.19 31.09 12.94
CA GLY A 889 -18.12 30.36 12.07
C GLY A 889 -18.51 31.12 10.79
N LYS A 890 -17.84 32.23 10.49
CA LYS A 890 -18.07 33.01 9.27
C LYS A 890 -17.24 32.41 8.14
N GLY A 891 -17.88 32.11 7.02
CA GLY A 891 -17.21 31.64 5.81
C GLY A 891 -17.33 32.60 4.65
N THR A 892 -16.53 32.31 3.63
CA THR A 892 -16.61 32.96 2.33
C THR A 892 -17.73 32.36 1.49
N LYS A 893 -18.14 33.11 0.46
CA LYS A 893 -18.78 32.47 -0.70
C LYS A 893 -17.82 31.45 -1.35
N ALA A 894 -18.39 30.41 -1.94
CA ALA A 894 -17.64 29.38 -2.64
C ALA A 894 -17.02 29.91 -3.94
N VAL A 895 -15.83 29.43 -4.29
CA VAL A 895 -15.25 29.55 -5.63
C VAL A 895 -15.38 28.21 -6.33
N GLN A 896 -16.01 28.21 -7.52
CA GLN A 896 -16.08 27.01 -8.35
C GLN A 896 -14.71 26.70 -8.95
N VAL A 897 -14.22 25.48 -8.73
CA VAL A 897 -12.87 25.07 -9.15
C VAL A 897 -12.89 24.11 -10.34
N GLY A 898 -13.92 23.28 -10.51
CA GLY A 898 -14.04 22.37 -11.67
C GLY A 898 -15.20 21.39 -11.57
N ALA A 899 -15.25 20.40 -12.48
CA ALA A 899 -16.21 19.30 -12.48
C ALA A 899 -15.73 18.07 -11.68
N GLN A 900 -14.52 18.15 -11.14
CA GLN A 900 -13.85 17.12 -10.35
C GLN A 900 -13.27 17.79 -9.10
N PRO A 901 -13.05 17.02 -8.00
CA PRO A 901 -12.41 17.58 -6.83
C PRO A 901 -11.02 18.10 -7.22
N PRO A 902 -10.59 19.26 -6.68
CA PRO A 902 -9.21 19.71 -6.86
C PRO A 902 -8.23 18.65 -6.35
N GLU A 903 -7.06 18.60 -6.98
CA GLU A 903 -5.99 17.69 -6.58
C GLU A 903 -5.36 18.15 -5.27
N GLN A 904 -5.30 19.47 -5.04
CA GLN A 904 -4.68 20.02 -3.84
C GLN A 904 -5.17 21.45 -3.52
N VAL A 905 -5.36 21.76 -2.24
CA VAL A 905 -5.73 23.11 -1.74
C VAL A 905 -4.81 23.56 -0.60
N SER A 906 -3.97 24.57 -0.81
CA SER A 906 -3.10 25.14 0.24
C SER A 906 -3.66 26.46 0.75
N LEU A 907 -3.52 26.72 2.06
CA LEU A 907 -3.99 27.94 2.72
C LEU A 907 -2.86 28.53 3.58
N ALA A 908 -2.60 29.83 3.44
CA ALA A 908 -1.85 30.57 4.43
C ALA A 908 -2.28 32.03 4.51
N GLY A 909 -2.54 32.49 5.73
CA GLY A 909 -3.11 33.81 5.97
C GLY A 909 -4.41 33.99 5.17
N ASP A 910 -4.42 34.98 4.29
CA ASP A 910 -5.52 35.31 3.38
C ASP A 910 -5.37 34.75 1.97
N VAL A 911 -4.36 33.94 1.69
CA VAL A 911 -4.05 33.42 0.36
C VAL A 911 -4.36 31.92 0.30
N VAL A 912 -5.01 31.50 -0.79
CA VAL A 912 -5.32 30.09 -1.07
C VAL A 912 -4.77 29.74 -2.45
N GLY A 913 -3.99 28.66 -2.54
CA GLY A 913 -3.56 28.06 -3.79
C GLY A 913 -4.34 26.78 -4.06
N VAL A 914 -4.87 26.62 -5.27
CA VAL A 914 -5.61 25.41 -5.65
C VAL A 914 -5.05 24.82 -6.94
N VAL A 915 -4.72 23.53 -6.92
CA VAL A 915 -4.44 22.73 -8.14
C VAL A 915 -5.68 21.93 -8.46
N THR A 916 -6.15 22.06 -9.69
CA THR A 916 -7.35 21.40 -10.19
C THR A 916 -7.00 20.21 -11.07
N LYS A 917 -7.90 19.22 -11.10
CA LYS A 917 -7.73 18.01 -11.92
C LYS A 917 -7.67 18.27 -13.43
N ASP A 918 -8.22 19.40 -13.88
CA ASP A 918 -8.10 19.87 -15.27
C ASP A 918 -6.83 20.73 -15.49
N ARG A 919 -5.81 20.56 -14.65
CA ARG A 919 -4.47 21.14 -14.82
C ARG A 919 -4.43 22.66 -14.79
N ARG A 920 -5.25 23.29 -13.94
CA ARG A 920 -5.17 24.73 -13.64
C ARG A 920 -4.75 24.97 -12.20
N VAL A 921 -4.02 26.06 -12.00
CA VAL A 921 -3.70 26.63 -10.69
C VAL A 921 -4.53 27.87 -10.50
N LEU A 922 -5.26 27.94 -9.39
CA LEU A 922 -5.98 29.15 -8.99
C LEU A 922 -5.24 29.80 -7.83
N VAL A 923 -5.05 31.11 -7.94
CA VAL A 923 -4.58 31.97 -6.86
C VAL A 923 -5.81 32.69 -6.31
N LEU A 924 -6.25 32.34 -5.11
CA LEU A 924 -7.42 32.92 -4.49
C LEU A 924 -7.04 33.75 -3.26
N ARG A 925 -7.90 34.70 -2.92
CA ARG A 925 -7.72 35.57 -1.78
C ARG A 925 -8.98 35.73 -0.96
N VAL A 926 -8.83 35.61 0.35
CA VAL A 926 -9.88 35.77 1.36
C VAL A 926 -10.00 37.25 1.74
N ARG A 927 -11.20 37.81 1.66
CA ARG A 927 -11.53 39.16 2.13
C ARG A 927 -12.75 39.12 3.04
N GLY A 928 -12.78 39.98 4.07
CA GLY A 928 -13.97 40.15 4.92
C GLY A 928 -14.28 38.97 5.86
N VAL A 929 -13.31 38.08 6.09
CA VAL A 929 -13.36 37.01 7.11
C VAL A 929 -12.39 37.38 8.22
N ALA A 930 -12.89 38.15 9.20
CA ALA A 930 -12.19 38.59 10.39
C ALA A 930 -13.12 38.59 11.62
#